data_AF-A0A4R7ZLE4-F1
#
_entry.id   AF-A0A4R7ZLE4-F1
#
_cell.length_a   1.000
_cell.length_b   1.000
_cell.length_c   1.000
_cell.angle_alpha   90.00
_cell.angle_beta   90.00
_cell.angle_gamma   90.00
#
_symmetry.space_group_name_H-M   'P 1'
#
loop_
_entity.id
_entity.type
_entity.pdbx_description
1 polymer ?
#
loop_
_entity_poly.entity_id
_entity_poly.type
_entity_poly.pdbx_seq_one_letter_code
_entity_poly.pdbx_strand_id
1 'polypeptide(L)'
;MMVANDVTNDSRVRKEAAALAETGAEVTVLGVSASGLPSREMLDGALIVRVAVPFALREERKRSRTARRNWRPPLVGYRYRATYVARSERVAAELKELKADSGHAIARAKAGQGNPLKFKAGVATRLVRRARWKAAERAAWVRKGVGNKADAPFKFSWRAYDGVLHRLPWPAPWRKLHPEALDLEVAFGDLIDRLEPDVVHAHDMHVIGVATRAAGRAKLRGRTLKVVYDAHEYVAGLSQYGARTRRSIAAWANHEREYIGDVDRVVTVSPAIASRLQAEHKLKLKPTVVMNTPNPADVSVEVSDIRSQIGLAPDVPLLVYSGGVTRARGVHTAVQALVDLPDVHLAVVCVPGVATDAVRALQTQAIQLGVDNRLHCLEPVKPDEVVAFLRTADVGLIPILRYPSHEMALPNKLFEYAFAGLPVVVSDMPSMKEFVDRTGIGEVFTAEDTADLAAKVRTVLADLDSYRERVVDPVYQQEVSWSGQAANLRALYGELTGRQLEVVRPGGPVEKKQPHLLIGPVNSAGQAWLWATAVEREVPDVKVESLTTGSGMFDFKVHRTGTYKQYRTDLRWQLELTAYALREVTHVLFEAGRPMFGQLRGQMWTTDVPILEQAGIKHGVLFHGSEIRDPALHRARYRYSPFRDPEDELTQRLQSGNDNMRRHLQGYDGPVYVTTPDLLEFVENGIWIPLAVDVEGFASNRPVLEREVPVVLHAPSASALKGSAYVDPVLTDLEARGLITYQRVQGVPHAELAEMVKDADIVVDQMLLGSYGVFACEAMAAGRVTVGHIADPVRDLLPTDLPIAEATPDDLSEVIERLVAERDSARKIADAGPGYVRDLHDGHRSVEVLLPFLKNELGPRLSADETEAGGK
;
A
#
# COMPACT_ATOMS: atom_id res chain seq x y z
N MET A 1 -10.73 -6.98 0.20
CA MET A 1 -10.46 -8.34 -0.30
C MET A 1 -9.20 -8.89 0.36
N MET A 2 -8.99 -10.21 0.37
CA MET A 2 -7.75 -10.83 0.87
C MET A 2 -7.37 -12.08 0.08
N VAL A 3 -6.07 -12.27 -0.15
CA VAL A 3 -5.51 -13.41 -0.89
C VAL A 3 -4.18 -13.85 -0.28
N ALA A 4 -3.82 -15.12 -0.48
CA ALA A 4 -2.60 -15.73 0.07
C ALA A 4 -1.34 -15.58 -0.83
N ASN A 5 -1.41 -14.74 -1.87
CA ASN A 5 -0.32 -14.41 -2.78
C ASN A 5 0.00 -12.90 -2.73
N ASP A 6 0.91 -12.44 -3.57
CA ASP A 6 1.36 -11.04 -3.61
C ASP A 6 0.50 -10.11 -4.48
N VAL A 7 -0.62 -10.60 -5.02
CA VAL A 7 -1.57 -9.90 -5.91
C VAL A 7 -1.01 -9.54 -7.30
N THR A 8 0.32 -9.45 -7.46
CA THR A 8 1.00 -8.94 -8.66
C THR A 8 0.49 -9.60 -9.95
N ASN A 9 0.41 -10.94 -9.94
CA ASN A 9 0.00 -11.74 -11.09
C ASN A 9 -1.39 -12.39 -10.90
N ASP A 10 -2.18 -11.95 -9.91
CA ASP A 10 -3.53 -12.47 -9.67
C ASP A 10 -4.56 -11.65 -10.45
N SER A 11 -4.76 -12.02 -11.71
CA SER A 11 -5.67 -11.29 -12.62
C SER A 11 -7.10 -11.27 -12.12
N ARG A 12 -7.58 -12.33 -11.45
CA ARG A 12 -8.93 -12.41 -10.91
C ARG A 12 -9.13 -11.41 -9.77
N VAL A 13 -8.25 -11.43 -8.76
CA VAL A 13 -8.34 -10.49 -7.61
C VAL A 13 -8.28 -9.05 -8.08
N ARG A 14 -7.36 -8.74 -9.01
CA ARG A 14 -7.23 -7.39 -9.58
C ARG A 14 -8.48 -6.94 -10.32
N LYS A 15 -9.01 -7.79 -11.21
CA LYS A 15 -10.23 -7.52 -11.97
C LYS A 15 -11.43 -7.32 -11.04
N GLU A 16 -11.64 -8.20 -10.06
CA GLU A 16 -12.71 -8.06 -9.08
C GLU A 16 -12.57 -6.78 -8.25
N ALA A 17 -11.35 -6.44 -7.81
CA ALA A 17 -11.08 -5.23 -7.06
C ALA A 17 -11.38 -3.95 -7.86
N ALA A 18 -10.91 -3.91 -9.11
CA ALA A 18 -11.17 -2.82 -10.06
C ALA A 18 -12.68 -2.65 -10.31
N ALA A 19 -13.37 -3.76 -10.61
CA ALA A 19 -14.80 -3.73 -10.90
C ALA A 19 -15.65 -3.18 -9.77
N LEU A 20 -15.27 -3.40 -8.51
CA LEU A 20 -15.93 -2.79 -7.35
C LEU A 20 -15.48 -1.35 -7.14
N ALA A 21 -14.20 -1.01 -7.31
CA ALA A 21 -13.69 0.35 -7.18
C ALA A 21 -14.36 1.32 -8.17
N GLU A 22 -14.69 0.86 -9.39
CA GLU A 22 -15.44 1.61 -10.40
C GLU A 22 -16.83 2.10 -9.93
N THR A 23 -17.39 1.47 -8.90
CA THR A 23 -18.69 1.84 -8.30
C THR A 23 -18.57 2.90 -7.20
N GLY A 24 -17.35 3.41 -6.96
CA GLY A 24 -17.05 4.32 -5.86
C GLY A 24 -16.84 3.62 -4.51
N ALA A 25 -16.87 2.28 -4.48
CA ALA A 25 -16.55 1.53 -3.27
C ALA A 25 -15.08 1.70 -2.88
N GLU A 26 -14.80 1.84 -1.58
CA GLU A 26 -13.44 1.83 -1.06
C GLU A 26 -12.92 0.38 -1.00
N VAL A 27 -12.04 0.02 -1.93
CA VAL A 27 -11.51 -1.34 -2.05
C VAL A 27 -10.07 -1.38 -1.55
N THR A 28 -9.83 -2.14 -0.48
CA THR A 28 -8.48 -2.52 -0.03
C THR A 28 -8.26 -4.01 -0.25
N VAL A 29 -7.16 -4.40 -0.90
CA VAL A 29 -6.76 -5.80 -1.12
C VAL A 29 -5.57 -6.14 -0.22
N LEU A 30 -5.74 -7.13 0.65
CA LEU A 30 -4.67 -7.64 1.51
C LEU A 30 -3.96 -8.82 0.85
N GLY A 31 -2.69 -8.64 0.53
CA GLY A 31 -1.81 -9.67 -0.03
C GLY A 31 -0.62 -9.98 0.87
N VAL A 32 0.13 -11.02 0.51
CA VAL A 32 1.38 -11.42 1.16
C VAL A 32 2.56 -10.80 0.42
N SER A 33 3.44 -10.09 1.14
CA SER A 33 4.66 -9.56 0.53
C SER A 33 5.63 -10.66 0.12
N ALA A 34 6.01 -10.68 -1.16
CA ALA A 34 7.03 -11.59 -1.70
C ALA A 34 8.44 -11.24 -1.20
N SER A 35 8.75 -9.96 -1.00
CA SER A 35 10.05 -9.48 -0.51
C SER A 35 10.21 -9.64 1.01
N GLY A 36 9.12 -9.93 1.72
CA GLY A 36 9.09 -9.95 3.18
C GLY A 36 9.03 -8.56 3.82
N LEU A 37 8.96 -7.49 3.01
CA LEU A 37 8.76 -6.11 3.48
C LEU A 37 7.34 -5.62 3.15
N PRO A 38 6.65 -4.93 4.07
CA PRO A 38 5.31 -4.43 3.79
C PRO A 38 5.35 -3.35 2.71
N SER A 39 4.40 -3.39 1.77
CA SER A 39 4.26 -2.39 0.71
C SER A 39 2.80 -1.99 0.52
N ARG A 40 2.59 -0.83 -0.09
CA ARG A 40 1.26 -0.32 -0.46
C ARG A 40 1.36 0.23 -1.89
N GLU A 41 0.32 0.08 -2.68
CA GLU A 41 0.20 0.69 -4.02
C GLU A 41 -1.28 0.88 -4.38
N MET A 42 -1.57 1.80 -5.30
CA MET A 42 -2.90 1.95 -5.89
C MET A 42 -2.91 1.26 -7.25
N LEU A 43 -3.90 0.40 -7.50
CA LEU A 43 -4.03 -0.33 -8.74
C LEU A 43 -5.50 -0.37 -9.15
N ASP A 44 -5.81 0.20 -10.32
CA ASP A 44 -7.17 0.23 -10.89
C ASP A 44 -8.25 0.73 -9.89
N GLY A 45 -7.89 1.74 -9.08
CA GLY A 45 -8.76 2.34 -8.07
C GLY A 45 -8.84 1.58 -6.73
N ALA A 46 -8.17 0.43 -6.60
CA ALA A 46 -8.09 -0.34 -5.36
C ALA A 46 -6.71 -0.18 -4.68
N LEU A 47 -6.71 -0.01 -3.35
CA LEU A 47 -5.49 0.04 -2.55
C LEU A 47 -4.99 -1.39 -2.27
N ILE A 48 -3.84 -1.76 -2.82
CA ILE A 48 -3.19 -3.03 -2.54
C ILE A 48 -2.24 -2.85 -1.34
N VAL A 49 -2.42 -3.68 -0.31
CA VAL A 49 -1.57 -3.70 0.89
C VAL A 49 -0.92 -5.07 1.01
N ARG A 50 0.38 -5.13 0.73
CA ARG A 50 1.18 -6.35 0.89
C ARG A 50 1.74 -6.41 2.29
N VAL A 51 1.36 -7.43 3.05
CA VAL A 51 1.77 -7.63 4.45
C VAL A 51 2.93 -8.61 4.51
N ALA A 52 3.95 -8.29 5.29
CA ALA A 52 5.02 -9.24 5.60
C ALA A 52 4.48 -10.37 6.49
N VAL A 53 4.48 -11.61 5.98
CA VAL A 53 4.05 -12.80 6.72
C VAL A 53 5.27 -13.67 7.02
N PRO A 54 5.66 -13.85 8.30
CA PRO A 54 6.85 -14.64 8.67
C PRO A 54 6.75 -16.13 8.31
N PHE A 55 5.53 -16.64 8.13
CA PHE A 55 5.23 -18.05 7.88
C PHE A 55 5.89 -19.01 8.90
N ALA A 56 5.95 -18.63 10.17
CA ALA A 56 6.72 -19.38 11.16
C ALA A 56 6.14 -20.79 11.37
N LEU A 57 4.82 -20.96 11.30
CA LEU A 57 4.17 -22.27 11.46
C LEU A 57 4.42 -23.17 10.23
N ARG A 58 4.40 -22.61 9.03
CA ARG A 58 4.83 -23.29 7.79
C ARG A 58 6.27 -23.79 7.89
N GLU A 59 7.18 -22.91 8.29
CA GLU A 59 8.60 -23.21 8.35
C GLU A 59 8.92 -24.20 9.48
N GLU A 60 8.24 -24.11 10.63
CA GLU A 60 8.31 -25.14 11.68
C GLU A 60 7.86 -26.50 11.16
N ARG A 61 6.79 -26.57 10.38
CA ARG A 61 6.32 -27.81 9.77
C ARG A 61 7.33 -28.37 8.78
N LYS A 62 7.89 -27.54 7.87
CA LYS A 62 8.94 -27.96 6.94
C LYS A 62 10.15 -28.50 7.71
N ARG A 63 10.65 -27.76 8.70
CA ARG A 63 11.74 -28.19 9.58
C ARG A 63 11.42 -29.47 10.33
N SER A 64 10.19 -29.64 10.82
CA SER A 64 9.74 -30.86 11.48
C SER A 64 9.69 -32.05 10.52
N ARG A 65 9.31 -31.87 9.25
CA ARG A 65 9.41 -32.91 8.21
C ARG A 65 10.86 -33.29 7.94
N THR A 66 11.76 -32.31 7.84
CA THR A 66 13.20 -32.54 7.64
C THR A 66 13.87 -33.16 8.87
N ALA A 67 13.49 -32.73 10.07
CA ALA A 67 14.02 -33.20 11.36
C ALA A 67 13.44 -34.55 11.79
N ARG A 68 12.27 -34.97 11.28
CA ARG A 68 11.72 -36.33 11.49
C ARG A 68 12.56 -37.44 10.87
N ARG A 69 13.62 -37.12 10.11
CA ARG A 69 14.71 -38.07 9.81
C ARG A 69 15.59 -38.38 11.03
N ASN A 70 15.49 -37.63 12.12
CA ASN A 70 16.24 -37.78 13.38
C ASN A 70 15.35 -37.40 14.59
N TRP A 71 14.51 -38.32 15.08
CA TRP A 71 13.59 -38.08 16.22
C TRP A 71 14.31 -37.97 17.60
N ARG A 72 13.70 -37.23 18.56
CA ARG A 72 14.08 -37.12 19.99
C ARG A 72 12.85 -37.00 20.93
N PRO A 73 12.91 -37.36 22.23
CA PRO A 73 11.77 -37.35 23.16
C PRO A 73 11.25 -35.95 23.58
N PRO A 74 10.00 -35.82 24.06
CA PRO A 74 9.25 -34.55 24.25
C PRO A 74 9.65 -33.67 25.46
N LEU A 75 10.70 -34.03 26.21
CA LEU A 75 11.10 -33.38 27.47
C LEU A 75 12.31 -32.43 27.36
N VAL A 76 12.90 -32.28 26.18
CA VAL A 76 14.10 -31.46 25.95
C VAL A 76 13.69 -30.07 25.40
N GLY A 77 14.35 -29.00 25.86
CA GLY A 77 14.07 -27.60 25.46
C GLY A 77 14.12 -27.35 23.95
N TYR A 78 13.75 -26.14 23.51
CA TYR A 78 13.76 -25.80 22.09
C TYR A 78 15.19 -25.64 21.57
N ARG A 79 15.59 -26.48 20.60
CA ARG A 79 16.93 -26.44 19.99
C ARG A 79 17.25 -25.10 19.29
N TYR A 80 16.23 -24.38 18.81
CA TYR A 80 16.37 -23.13 18.08
C TYR A 80 15.31 -22.13 18.53
N ARG A 81 15.65 -20.83 18.58
CA ARG A 81 14.70 -19.75 18.95
C ARG A 81 13.41 -19.80 18.11
N ALA A 82 13.51 -20.19 16.84
CA ALA A 82 12.39 -20.24 15.93
C ALA A 82 11.32 -21.32 16.23
N THR A 83 11.65 -22.45 16.89
CA THR A 83 10.64 -23.43 17.31
C THR A 83 9.83 -22.96 18.52
N TYR A 84 10.43 -22.13 19.37
CA TYR A 84 9.68 -21.42 20.42
C TYR A 84 8.72 -20.39 19.83
N VAL A 85 9.19 -19.57 18.87
CA VAL A 85 8.37 -18.56 18.19
C VAL A 85 7.15 -19.20 17.52
N ALA A 86 7.34 -20.26 16.73
CA ALA A 86 6.25 -20.96 16.06
C ALA A 86 5.22 -21.53 17.04
N ARG A 87 5.65 -22.11 18.18
CA ARG A 87 4.70 -22.60 19.18
C ARG A 87 3.94 -21.47 19.88
N SER A 88 4.60 -20.35 20.18
CA SER A 88 3.96 -19.16 20.74
C SER A 88 2.91 -18.58 19.78
N GLU A 89 3.24 -18.47 18.50
CA GLU A 89 2.31 -18.01 17.45
C GLU A 89 1.14 -18.98 17.27
N ARG A 90 1.36 -20.30 17.33
CA ARG A 90 0.27 -21.28 17.30
C ARG A 90 -0.70 -21.08 18.46
N VAL A 91 -0.18 -20.89 19.67
CA VAL A 91 -1.00 -20.66 20.87
C VAL A 91 -1.80 -19.36 20.72
N ALA A 92 -1.17 -18.29 20.25
CA ALA A 92 -1.85 -17.02 19.98
C ALA A 92 -2.97 -17.17 18.94
N ALA A 93 -2.72 -17.87 17.83
CA ALA A 93 -3.71 -18.14 16.80
C ALA A 93 -4.89 -18.97 17.33
N GLU A 94 -4.63 -20.05 18.08
CA GLU A 94 -5.69 -20.88 18.67
C GLU A 94 -6.50 -20.16 19.76
N LEU A 95 -5.88 -19.22 20.51
CA LEU A 95 -6.60 -18.35 21.45
C LEU A 95 -7.50 -17.34 20.74
N LYS A 96 -7.05 -16.77 19.61
CA LYS A 96 -7.88 -15.91 18.74
C LYS A 96 -9.06 -16.69 18.15
N GLU A 97 -8.83 -17.93 17.70
CA GLU A 97 -9.85 -18.86 17.20
C GLU A 97 -10.96 -19.10 18.25
N LEU A 98 -10.57 -19.45 19.49
CA LEU A 98 -11.50 -19.65 20.61
C LEU A 98 -12.38 -18.43 20.91
N LYS A 99 -11.82 -17.22 20.77
CA LYS A 99 -12.56 -15.97 20.96
C LYS A 99 -13.58 -15.75 19.84
N ALA A 100 -13.21 -16.00 18.58
CA ALA A 100 -14.08 -15.88 17.42
C ALA A 100 -15.22 -16.92 17.41
N ASP A 101 -14.93 -18.18 17.77
CA ASP A 101 -15.93 -19.26 17.90
C ASP A 101 -17.01 -18.93 18.94
N SER A 102 -16.64 -18.19 19.98
CA SER A 102 -17.56 -17.73 21.02
C SER A 102 -18.54 -16.70 20.46
N GLY A 103 -18.08 -15.80 19.58
CA GLY A 103 -18.94 -14.83 18.89
C GLY A 103 -19.99 -15.49 17.99
N HIS A 104 -19.59 -16.42 17.13
CA HIS A 104 -20.51 -17.15 16.24
C HIS A 104 -21.53 -18.00 17.02
N ALA A 105 -21.10 -18.66 18.09
CA ALA A 105 -22.00 -19.47 18.89
C ALA A 105 -23.03 -18.63 19.67
N ILE A 106 -22.62 -17.49 20.25
CA ILE A 106 -23.53 -16.55 20.92
C ILE A 106 -24.54 -15.97 19.91
N ALA A 107 -24.06 -15.63 18.72
CA ALA A 107 -24.88 -15.15 17.62
C ALA A 107 -25.96 -16.14 17.18
N ARG A 108 -25.58 -17.40 16.94
CA ARG A 108 -26.50 -18.48 16.57
C ARG A 108 -27.54 -18.75 17.65
N ALA A 109 -27.13 -18.71 18.93
CA ALA A 109 -28.05 -18.83 20.07
C ALA A 109 -29.04 -17.66 20.16
N LYS A 110 -28.58 -16.41 19.98
CA LYS A 110 -29.44 -15.22 19.97
C LYS A 110 -30.40 -15.18 18.78
N ALA A 111 -30.00 -15.73 17.63
CA ALA A 111 -30.82 -15.81 16.43
C ALA A 111 -31.80 -17.00 16.41
N GLY A 112 -31.92 -17.78 17.50
CA GLY A 112 -32.78 -18.97 17.57
C GLY A 112 -32.31 -20.14 16.69
N GLN A 113 -31.12 -20.05 16.09
CA GLN A 113 -30.59 -21.05 15.16
C GLN A 113 -29.50 -21.90 15.85
N GLY A 114 -29.89 -22.84 16.73
CA GLY A 114 -28.94 -23.79 17.30
C GLY A 114 -29.49 -24.66 18.44
N ASN A 115 -28.96 -25.88 18.57
CA ASN A 115 -29.32 -26.80 19.65
C ASN A 115 -28.69 -26.33 20.99
N PRO A 116 -29.49 -26.02 22.03
CA PRO A 116 -29.01 -25.53 23.33
C PRO A 116 -28.00 -26.46 24.03
N LEU A 117 -28.17 -27.78 23.86
CA LEU A 117 -27.26 -28.79 24.42
C LEU A 117 -25.89 -28.78 23.72
N LYS A 118 -25.86 -28.61 22.39
CA LYS A 118 -24.60 -28.44 21.64
C LYS A 118 -23.89 -27.14 22.00
N PHE A 119 -24.63 -26.06 22.26
CA PHE A 119 -24.04 -24.80 22.73
C PHE A 119 -23.38 -24.96 24.11
N LYS A 120 -24.08 -25.54 25.09
CA LYS A 120 -23.54 -25.81 26.44
C LYS A 120 -22.34 -26.76 26.40
N ALA A 121 -22.42 -27.85 25.63
CA ALA A 121 -21.28 -28.75 25.40
C ALA A 121 -20.09 -28.03 24.78
N GLY A 122 -20.33 -27.20 23.75
CA GLY A 122 -19.29 -26.37 23.12
C GLY A 122 -18.67 -25.35 24.07
N VAL A 123 -19.44 -24.75 25.00
CA VAL A 123 -18.89 -23.89 26.07
C VAL A 123 -17.92 -24.67 26.97
N ALA A 124 -18.30 -25.87 27.41
CA ALA A 124 -17.44 -26.72 28.24
C ALA A 124 -16.16 -27.15 27.48
N THR A 125 -16.28 -27.58 26.22
CA THR A 125 -15.13 -27.94 25.37
C THR A 125 -14.20 -26.74 25.14
N ARG A 126 -14.75 -25.52 24.98
CA ARG A 126 -13.98 -24.27 24.84
C ARG A 126 -13.27 -23.87 26.13
N LEU A 127 -13.89 -24.03 27.29
CA LEU A 127 -13.24 -23.78 28.59
C LEU A 127 -12.07 -24.75 28.81
N VAL A 128 -12.26 -26.03 28.51
CA VAL A 128 -11.20 -27.05 28.57
C VAL A 128 -10.08 -26.75 27.56
N ARG A 129 -10.40 -26.39 26.31
CA ARG A 129 -9.42 -25.98 25.30
C ARG A 129 -8.64 -24.72 25.73
N ARG A 130 -9.33 -23.69 26.23
CA ARG A 130 -8.71 -22.44 26.72
C ARG A 130 -7.79 -22.69 27.91
N ALA A 131 -8.21 -23.53 28.87
CA ALA A 131 -7.38 -23.94 30.00
C ALA A 131 -6.14 -24.73 29.53
N ARG A 132 -6.31 -25.68 28.60
CA ARG A 132 -5.20 -26.42 27.97
C ARG A 132 -4.22 -25.49 27.24
N TRP A 133 -4.71 -24.49 26.53
CA TRP A 133 -3.86 -23.56 25.78
C TRP A 133 -3.13 -22.56 26.67
N LYS A 134 -3.78 -22.03 27.72
CA LYS A 134 -3.08 -21.25 28.78
C LYS A 134 -2.02 -22.08 29.51
N ALA A 135 -2.29 -23.38 29.73
CA ALA A 135 -1.28 -24.29 30.28
C ALA A 135 -0.14 -24.56 29.28
N ALA A 136 -0.43 -24.67 27.98
CA ALA A 136 0.58 -24.82 26.93
C ALA A 136 1.46 -23.56 26.77
N GLU A 137 0.88 -22.37 26.92
CA GLU A 137 1.58 -21.08 26.97
C GLU A 137 2.59 -21.04 28.13
N ARG A 138 2.13 -21.39 29.35
CA ARG A 138 2.99 -21.53 30.55
C ARG A 138 4.07 -22.59 30.36
N ALA A 139 3.74 -23.74 29.77
CA ALA A 139 4.72 -24.80 29.51
C ALA A 139 5.76 -24.41 28.45
N ALA A 140 5.39 -23.60 27.46
CA ALA A 140 6.34 -23.05 26.47
C ALA A 140 7.32 -22.06 27.13
N TRP A 141 6.83 -21.26 28.09
CA TRP A 141 7.64 -20.34 28.91
C TRP A 141 8.62 -21.09 29.84
N VAL A 142 8.16 -22.11 30.57
CA VAL A 142 9.01 -22.93 31.48
C VAL A 142 10.14 -23.64 30.71
N ARG A 143 9.87 -24.12 29.49
CA ARG A 143 10.90 -24.79 28.65
C ARG A 143 11.96 -23.86 28.07
N LYS A 144 11.81 -22.54 28.19
CA LYS A 144 12.85 -21.55 27.84
C LYS A 144 14.08 -21.65 28.76
N GLY A 145 13.91 -22.22 29.97
CA GLY A 145 14.92 -22.20 31.04
C GLY A 145 15.75 -23.48 31.26
N VAL A 146 15.64 -24.52 30.42
CA VAL A 146 16.35 -25.79 30.65
C VAL A 146 17.30 -26.10 29.48
N GLY A 147 18.61 -26.13 29.77
CA GLY A 147 19.68 -26.43 28.81
C GLY A 147 19.83 -27.92 28.47
N ASN A 148 20.43 -28.20 27.32
CA ASN A 148 20.52 -29.54 26.70
C ASN A 148 21.69 -30.38 27.24
N LYS A 149 21.42 -31.49 27.94
CA LYS A 149 22.33 -32.65 28.03
C LYS A 149 21.52 -33.96 28.10
N ALA A 150 21.52 -34.74 27.02
CA ALA A 150 21.47 -36.21 26.98
C ALA A 150 20.84 -36.72 25.67
N ASP A 151 21.65 -37.16 24.71
CA ASP A 151 21.16 -37.87 23.53
C ASP A 151 22.20 -38.83 22.98
N ALA A 152 21.93 -40.13 23.10
CA ALA A 152 22.71 -41.16 22.39
C ALA A 152 21.95 -42.43 21.98
N PRO A 153 20.87 -42.91 22.62
CA PRO A 153 20.16 -44.08 22.11
C PRO A 153 18.79 -43.69 21.53
N PHE A 154 18.28 -44.48 20.58
CA PHE A 154 17.02 -44.31 19.82
C PHE A 154 17.11 -43.52 18.51
N LYS A 155 17.59 -44.20 17.46
CA LYS A 155 17.25 -43.92 16.06
C LYS A 155 16.54 -45.16 15.49
N PHE A 156 15.26 -45.04 15.15
CA PHE A 156 14.52 -46.04 14.35
C PHE A 156 13.94 -45.36 13.10
N SER A 157 13.86 -46.11 11.99
CA SER A 157 13.76 -45.62 10.62
C SER A 157 12.30 -45.34 10.17
N TRP A 158 11.95 -44.04 10.05
CA TRP A 158 10.62 -43.55 9.59
C TRP A 158 10.43 -43.47 8.07
N ARG A 159 11.42 -43.91 7.26
CA ARG A 159 11.36 -43.82 5.78
C ARG A 159 10.20 -44.64 5.17
N ALA A 160 9.81 -45.75 5.80
CA ALA A 160 8.67 -46.56 5.35
C ALA A 160 7.31 -45.96 5.73
N TYR A 161 7.24 -45.22 6.84
CA TYR A 161 5.98 -44.71 7.41
C TYR A 161 5.44 -43.47 6.69
N ASP A 162 6.31 -42.54 6.27
CA ASP A 162 5.89 -41.36 5.50
C ASP A 162 5.39 -41.76 4.09
N GLY A 163 5.98 -42.77 3.45
CA GLY A 163 5.54 -43.27 2.14
C GLY A 163 4.12 -43.86 2.16
N VAL A 164 3.75 -44.55 3.25
CA VAL A 164 2.41 -45.14 3.42
C VAL A 164 1.36 -44.08 3.77
N LEU A 165 1.67 -43.10 4.63
CA LEU A 165 0.75 -42.02 4.98
C LEU A 165 0.54 -40.97 3.89
N HIS A 166 1.47 -40.83 2.94
CA HIS A 166 1.26 -39.98 1.75
C HIS A 166 0.22 -40.55 0.78
N ARG A 167 -0.08 -41.86 0.88
CA ARG A 167 -1.11 -42.55 0.08
C ARG A 167 -2.49 -42.53 0.74
N LEU A 168 -2.57 -42.27 2.04
CA LEU A 168 -3.83 -42.26 2.80
C LEU A 168 -4.41 -40.83 2.91
N PRO A 169 -5.68 -40.60 2.52
CA PRO A 169 -6.33 -39.29 2.62
C PRO A 169 -6.71 -38.91 4.07
N TRP A 170 -6.65 -39.85 5.02
CA TRP A 170 -7.12 -39.68 6.39
C TRP A 170 -6.11 -40.22 7.43
N PRO A 171 -5.95 -39.57 8.61
CA PRO A 171 -6.57 -38.30 9.02
C PRO A 171 -5.83 -37.08 8.43
N ALA A 172 -6.62 -36.09 7.98
CA ALA A 172 -6.15 -34.83 7.40
C ALA A 172 -6.49 -33.59 8.27
N PRO A 173 -5.92 -33.47 9.49
CA PRO A 173 -6.16 -32.32 10.36
C PRO A 173 -5.52 -31.06 9.77
N TRP A 174 -6.33 -30.17 9.22
CA TRP A 174 -5.83 -29.03 8.45
C TRP A 174 -4.94 -28.08 9.28
N ARG A 175 -5.22 -27.84 10.56
CA ARG A 175 -4.36 -27.01 11.44
C ARG A 175 -2.91 -27.55 11.61
N LYS A 176 -2.67 -28.82 11.27
CA LYS A 176 -1.32 -29.42 11.23
C LYS A 176 -0.76 -29.51 9.81
N LEU A 177 -1.64 -29.66 8.82
CA LEU A 177 -1.30 -29.96 7.43
C LEU A 177 -1.45 -28.77 6.47
N HIS A 178 -1.95 -27.67 6.98
CA HIS A 178 -2.09 -26.38 6.33
C HIS A 178 -1.95 -25.26 7.41
N PRO A 179 -0.81 -25.20 8.11
CA PRO A 179 -0.60 -24.18 9.14
C PRO A 179 -0.48 -22.76 8.56
N GLU A 180 -0.27 -22.63 7.25
CA GLU A 180 -0.15 -21.35 6.57
C GLU A 180 -1.42 -20.48 6.75
N ALA A 181 -2.60 -21.10 6.82
CA ALA A 181 -3.85 -20.39 7.14
C ALA A 181 -3.85 -19.73 8.52
N LEU A 182 -3.10 -20.27 9.49
CA LEU A 182 -2.94 -19.66 10.82
C LEU A 182 -1.87 -18.56 10.81
N ASP A 183 -0.82 -18.70 9.99
CA ASP A 183 0.14 -17.61 9.76
C ASP A 183 -0.58 -16.37 9.17
N LEU A 184 -1.48 -16.60 8.20
CA LEU A 184 -2.32 -15.56 7.61
C LEU A 184 -3.32 -14.96 8.61
N GLU A 185 -3.90 -15.76 9.50
CA GLU A 185 -4.77 -15.25 10.58
C GLU A 185 -4.04 -14.25 11.47
N VAL A 186 -2.79 -14.57 11.86
CA VAL A 186 -2.00 -13.71 12.73
C VAL A 186 -1.68 -12.39 12.02
N ALA A 187 -1.36 -12.43 10.71
CA ALA A 187 -1.00 -11.26 9.94
C ALA A 187 -2.20 -10.38 9.55
N PHE A 188 -3.28 -10.98 9.02
CA PHE A 188 -4.42 -10.23 8.47
C PHE A 188 -5.50 -9.94 9.52
N GLY A 189 -5.66 -10.80 10.54
CA GLY A 189 -6.80 -10.73 11.46
C GLY A 189 -6.93 -9.39 12.18
N ASP A 190 -5.83 -8.87 12.71
CA ASP A 190 -5.83 -7.57 13.42
C ASP A 190 -5.93 -6.38 12.45
N LEU A 191 -5.47 -6.55 11.20
CA LEU A 191 -5.58 -5.53 10.15
C LEU A 191 -7.04 -5.36 9.71
N ILE A 192 -7.76 -6.45 9.43
CA ILE A 192 -9.19 -6.42 9.08
C ILE A 192 -10.00 -5.79 10.22
N ASP A 193 -9.69 -6.17 11.46
CA ASP A 193 -10.34 -5.63 12.64
C ASP A 193 -10.18 -4.11 12.79
N ARG A 194 -9.06 -3.54 12.35
CA ARG A 194 -8.79 -2.09 12.37
C ARG A 194 -9.37 -1.37 11.17
N LEU A 195 -9.34 -2.00 10.00
CA LEU A 195 -9.92 -1.47 8.76
C LEU A 195 -11.43 -1.32 8.87
N GLU A 196 -12.08 -2.14 9.70
CA GLU A 196 -13.52 -2.05 9.93
C GLU A 196 -14.34 -2.07 8.61
N PRO A 197 -14.15 -3.06 7.73
CA PRO A 197 -14.88 -3.10 6.46
C PRO A 197 -16.38 -3.42 6.67
N ASP A 198 -17.18 -3.11 5.65
CA ASP A 198 -18.58 -3.57 5.52
C ASP A 198 -18.64 -5.03 5.01
N VAL A 199 -17.75 -5.36 4.07
CA VAL A 199 -17.64 -6.68 3.42
C VAL A 199 -16.18 -7.14 3.40
N VAL A 200 -15.95 -8.41 3.71
CA VAL A 200 -14.66 -9.08 3.58
C VAL A 200 -14.78 -10.21 2.56
N HIS A 201 -13.97 -10.14 1.50
CA HIS A 201 -13.94 -11.12 0.41
C HIS A 201 -12.67 -11.95 0.49
N ALA A 202 -12.83 -13.24 0.75
CA ALA A 202 -11.77 -14.23 0.90
C ALA A 202 -11.57 -15.00 -0.39
N HIS A 203 -10.43 -14.82 -1.05
CA HIS A 203 -10.08 -15.59 -2.24
C HIS A 203 -9.36 -16.87 -1.86
N ASP A 204 -9.99 -17.99 -2.17
CA ASP A 204 -9.52 -19.36 -1.95
C ASP A 204 -9.47 -19.81 -0.47
N MET A 205 -9.37 -21.12 -0.29
CA MET A 205 -9.50 -21.82 0.99
C MET A 205 -8.44 -21.43 2.02
N HIS A 206 -7.37 -20.73 1.65
CA HIS A 206 -6.30 -20.32 2.54
C HIS A 206 -6.74 -19.24 3.53
N VAL A 207 -7.69 -18.38 3.14
CA VAL A 207 -8.07 -17.18 3.90
C VAL A 207 -9.54 -17.16 4.35
N ILE A 208 -10.35 -18.15 3.94
CA ILE A 208 -11.76 -18.27 4.37
C ILE A 208 -11.94 -18.27 5.90
N GLY A 209 -11.05 -18.96 6.62
CA GLY A 209 -11.06 -18.96 8.08
C GLY A 209 -10.77 -17.58 8.67
N VAL A 210 -9.95 -16.77 8.00
CA VAL A 210 -9.59 -15.43 8.46
C VAL A 210 -10.78 -14.48 8.35
N ALA A 211 -11.46 -14.50 7.20
CA ALA A 211 -12.62 -13.68 6.95
C ALA A 211 -13.79 -14.01 7.88
N THR A 212 -14.12 -15.30 8.05
CA THR A 212 -15.19 -15.73 8.96
C THR A 212 -14.87 -15.36 10.42
N ARG A 213 -13.65 -15.59 10.90
CA ARG A 213 -13.25 -15.19 12.26
C ARG A 213 -13.27 -13.67 12.46
N ALA A 214 -12.90 -12.88 11.46
CA ALA A 214 -13.02 -11.43 11.50
C ALA A 214 -14.48 -10.99 11.65
N ALA A 215 -15.41 -11.61 10.91
CA ALA A 215 -16.85 -11.36 11.06
C ALA A 215 -17.35 -11.71 12.46
N GLY A 216 -16.88 -12.84 13.03
CA GLY A 216 -17.16 -13.20 14.42
C GLY A 216 -16.66 -12.18 15.44
N ARG A 217 -15.45 -11.62 15.24
CA ARG A 217 -14.89 -10.56 16.10
C ARG A 217 -15.62 -9.23 15.94
N ALA A 218 -15.95 -8.83 14.72
CA ALA A 218 -16.76 -7.64 14.44
C ALA A 218 -18.12 -7.73 15.16
N LYS A 219 -18.76 -8.90 15.09
CA LYS A 219 -20.04 -9.15 15.78
C LYS A 219 -19.95 -9.05 17.29
N LEU A 220 -18.86 -9.53 17.90
CA LEU A 220 -18.61 -9.34 19.34
C LEU A 220 -18.44 -7.87 19.72
N ARG A 221 -18.06 -7.01 18.78
CA ARG A 221 -17.97 -5.55 18.94
C ARG A 221 -19.26 -4.83 18.50
N GLY A 222 -20.34 -5.55 18.22
CA GLY A 222 -21.62 -4.96 17.81
C GLY A 222 -21.69 -4.50 16.35
N ARG A 223 -20.69 -4.84 15.52
CA ARG A 223 -20.68 -4.54 14.08
C ARG A 223 -21.11 -5.74 13.25
N THR A 224 -21.78 -5.47 12.13
CA THR A 224 -22.05 -6.46 11.10
C THR A 224 -20.95 -6.38 10.04
N LEU A 225 -20.25 -7.48 9.79
CA LEU A 225 -19.28 -7.63 8.72
C LEU A 225 -19.72 -8.80 7.85
N LYS A 226 -19.97 -8.55 6.57
CA LYS A 226 -20.38 -9.57 5.59
C LYS A 226 -19.19 -10.32 5.05
N VAL A 227 -19.33 -11.63 4.82
CA VAL A 227 -18.27 -12.48 4.29
C VAL A 227 -18.64 -13.03 2.92
N VAL A 228 -17.79 -12.77 1.93
CA VAL A 228 -17.82 -13.42 0.61
C VAL A 228 -16.66 -14.40 0.54
N TYR A 229 -16.94 -15.64 0.17
CA TYR A 229 -15.90 -16.63 -0.14
C TYR A 229 -15.86 -16.89 -1.65
N ASP A 230 -14.70 -16.70 -2.26
CA ASP A 230 -14.48 -16.94 -3.68
C ASP A 230 -13.64 -18.21 -3.88
N ALA A 231 -14.33 -19.28 -4.31
CA ALA A 231 -13.76 -20.59 -4.56
C ALA A 231 -13.22 -20.66 -6.00
N HIS A 232 -11.90 -20.58 -6.14
CA HIS A 232 -11.23 -20.57 -7.45
C HIS A 232 -11.20 -21.95 -8.11
N GLU A 233 -11.18 -23.02 -7.32
CA GLU A 233 -11.18 -24.39 -7.80
C GLU A 233 -12.06 -25.28 -6.90
N TYR A 234 -12.47 -26.45 -7.41
CA TYR A 234 -13.03 -27.49 -6.54
C TYR A 234 -11.90 -28.17 -5.75
N VAL A 235 -11.63 -27.67 -4.55
CA VAL A 235 -10.47 -28.04 -3.71
C VAL A 235 -10.37 -29.55 -3.52
N ALA A 236 -11.48 -30.25 -3.22
CA ALA A 236 -11.46 -31.69 -2.99
C ALA A 236 -11.10 -32.52 -4.24
N GLY A 237 -11.25 -31.95 -5.44
CA GLY A 237 -10.99 -32.60 -6.73
C GLY A 237 -9.66 -32.22 -7.39
N LEU A 238 -8.79 -31.47 -6.70
CA LEU A 238 -7.50 -31.05 -7.25
C LEU A 238 -6.62 -32.24 -7.67
N SER A 239 -5.93 -32.09 -8.81
CA SER A 239 -4.99 -33.09 -9.30
C SER A 239 -3.67 -33.13 -8.50
N GLN A 240 -3.02 -34.30 -8.51
CA GLN A 240 -1.89 -34.63 -7.63
C GLN A 240 -0.54 -34.42 -8.32
N TYR A 241 -0.23 -33.19 -8.75
CA TYR A 241 1.07 -32.85 -9.33
C TYR A 241 1.88 -31.89 -8.45
N GLY A 242 3.20 -31.89 -8.62
CA GLY A 242 4.13 -31.08 -7.81
C GLY A 242 4.09 -31.46 -6.32
N ALA A 243 3.98 -30.46 -5.45
CA ALA A 243 3.95 -30.65 -3.99
C ALA A 243 2.57 -31.08 -3.44
N ARG A 244 1.53 -31.18 -4.28
CA ARG A 244 0.15 -31.47 -3.88
C ARG A 244 -0.04 -32.98 -3.62
N THR A 245 -0.29 -33.34 -2.36
CA THR A 245 -0.56 -34.73 -1.94
C THR A 245 -2.05 -34.93 -1.65
N ARG A 246 -2.59 -36.15 -1.77
CA ARG A 246 -3.98 -36.48 -1.37
C ARG A 246 -4.33 -35.96 0.01
N ARG A 247 -3.37 -36.06 0.94
CA ARG A 247 -3.52 -35.65 2.33
C ARG A 247 -3.50 -34.13 2.52
N SER A 248 -2.75 -33.37 1.72
CA SER A 248 -2.78 -31.89 1.75
C SER A 248 -4.06 -31.35 1.12
N ILE A 249 -4.51 -31.97 0.02
CA ILE A 249 -5.80 -31.65 -0.61
C ILE A 249 -6.96 -31.89 0.37
N ALA A 250 -7.00 -33.05 1.03
CA ALA A 250 -7.99 -33.33 2.06
C ALA A 250 -7.92 -32.34 3.25
N ALA A 251 -6.72 -31.86 3.60
CA ALA A 251 -6.57 -30.83 4.62
C ALA A 251 -7.15 -29.48 4.17
N TRP A 252 -6.89 -29.04 2.94
CA TRP A 252 -7.49 -27.82 2.39
C TRP A 252 -9.01 -27.91 2.28
N ALA A 253 -9.54 -29.03 1.78
CA ALA A 253 -10.98 -29.27 1.73
C ALA A 253 -11.61 -29.31 3.13
N ASN A 254 -10.92 -29.85 4.14
CA ASN A 254 -11.40 -29.80 5.53
C ASN A 254 -11.37 -28.38 6.10
N HIS A 255 -10.44 -27.52 5.69
CA HIS A 255 -10.40 -26.12 6.10
C HIS A 255 -11.57 -25.34 5.47
N GLU A 256 -11.79 -25.51 4.17
CA GLU A 256 -12.96 -24.95 3.46
C GLU A 256 -14.27 -25.42 4.09
N ARG A 257 -14.45 -26.73 4.28
CA ARG A 257 -15.65 -27.32 4.86
C ARG A 257 -15.98 -26.78 6.26
N GLU A 258 -14.96 -26.43 7.04
CA GLU A 258 -15.16 -25.88 8.38
C GLU A 258 -15.79 -24.48 8.36
N TYR A 259 -15.49 -23.66 7.35
CA TYR A 259 -15.84 -22.24 7.34
C TYR A 259 -16.85 -21.84 6.25
N ILE A 260 -17.00 -22.61 5.17
CA ILE A 260 -17.89 -22.27 4.05
C ILE A 260 -19.37 -22.18 4.45
N GLY A 261 -19.78 -22.86 5.53
CA GLY A 261 -21.13 -22.73 6.07
C GLY A 261 -21.39 -21.44 6.86
N ASP A 262 -20.35 -20.66 7.15
CA ASP A 262 -20.40 -19.43 7.95
C ASP A 262 -20.28 -18.14 7.14
N VAL A 263 -20.24 -18.24 5.80
CA VAL A 263 -20.15 -17.08 4.90
C VAL A 263 -21.54 -16.61 4.44
N ASP A 264 -21.68 -15.33 4.09
CA ASP A 264 -22.95 -14.76 3.61
C ASP A 264 -23.22 -15.07 2.14
N ARG A 265 -22.16 -15.14 1.32
CA ARG A 265 -22.21 -15.50 -0.11
C ARG A 265 -20.97 -16.30 -0.51
N VAL A 266 -21.16 -17.18 -1.50
CA VAL A 266 -20.08 -17.91 -2.16
C VAL A 266 -20.06 -17.48 -3.62
N VAL A 267 -18.87 -17.16 -4.12
CA VAL A 267 -18.56 -16.91 -5.53
C VAL A 267 -17.70 -18.06 -6.03
N THR A 268 -17.84 -18.42 -7.30
CA THR A 268 -16.95 -19.41 -7.94
C THR A 268 -16.89 -19.19 -9.45
N VAL A 269 -16.04 -19.96 -10.13
CA VAL A 269 -15.64 -19.73 -11.53
C VAL A 269 -16.45 -20.52 -12.55
N SER A 270 -17.26 -21.52 -12.13
CA SER A 270 -18.08 -22.30 -13.08
C SER A 270 -19.42 -22.77 -12.48
N PRO A 271 -20.46 -22.96 -13.31
CA PRO A 271 -21.74 -23.50 -12.86
C PRO A 271 -21.66 -24.91 -12.24
N ALA A 272 -20.72 -25.73 -12.71
CA ALA A 272 -20.52 -27.09 -12.18
C ALA A 272 -19.94 -27.05 -10.76
N ILE A 273 -18.93 -26.21 -10.51
CA ILE A 273 -18.38 -26.01 -9.17
C ILE A 273 -19.46 -25.41 -8.25
N ALA A 274 -20.26 -24.44 -8.75
CA ALA A 274 -21.35 -23.86 -7.98
C ALA A 274 -22.35 -24.93 -7.50
N SER A 275 -22.83 -25.77 -8.42
CA SER A 275 -23.76 -26.86 -8.12
C SER A 275 -23.13 -27.90 -7.16
N ARG A 276 -21.85 -28.23 -7.36
CA ARG A 276 -21.13 -29.19 -6.53
C ARG A 276 -20.95 -28.67 -5.10
N LEU A 277 -20.50 -27.42 -4.92
CA LEU A 277 -20.33 -26.79 -3.62
C LEU A 277 -21.67 -26.64 -2.89
N GLN A 278 -22.74 -26.25 -3.61
CA GLN A 278 -24.08 -26.16 -3.05
C GLN A 278 -24.54 -27.51 -2.48
N ALA A 279 -24.40 -28.58 -3.26
CA ALA A 279 -24.80 -29.92 -2.84
C ALA A 279 -23.94 -30.48 -1.71
N GLU A 280 -22.60 -30.39 -1.82
CA GLU A 280 -21.67 -30.95 -0.83
C GLU A 280 -21.77 -30.25 0.53
N HIS A 281 -21.87 -28.91 0.53
CA HIS A 281 -21.89 -28.11 1.75
C HIS A 281 -23.31 -27.73 2.20
N LYS A 282 -24.35 -28.12 1.45
CA LYS A 282 -25.77 -27.80 1.72
C LYS A 282 -25.99 -26.29 1.86
N LEU A 283 -25.40 -25.53 0.93
CA LEU A 283 -25.51 -24.07 0.92
C LEU A 283 -26.96 -23.65 0.63
N LYS A 284 -27.46 -22.65 1.36
CA LYS A 284 -28.84 -22.16 1.21
C LYS A 284 -29.07 -21.51 -0.15
N LEU A 285 -28.06 -20.79 -0.64
CA LEU A 285 -28.06 -20.14 -1.94
C LEU A 285 -27.05 -20.85 -2.83
N LYS A 286 -27.37 -20.93 -4.11
CA LYS A 286 -26.40 -21.39 -5.11
C LYS A 286 -25.26 -20.36 -5.19
N PRO A 287 -23.98 -20.78 -5.22
CA PRO A 287 -22.87 -19.88 -5.43
C PRO A 287 -23.04 -19.05 -6.72
N THR A 288 -22.72 -17.76 -6.65
CA THR A 288 -22.74 -16.87 -7.81
C THR A 288 -21.54 -17.18 -8.70
N VAL A 289 -21.78 -17.31 -10.00
CA VAL A 289 -20.71 -17.58 -10.97
C VAL A 289 -20.14 -16.26 -11.47
N VAL A 290 -18.83 -16.08 -11.27
CA VAL A 290 -18.03 -14.98 -11.84
C VAL A 290 -16.87 -15.66 -12.56
N MET A 291 -16.97 -15.79 -13.87
CA MET A 291 -15.95 -16.45 -14.68
C MET A 291 -14.67 -15.58 -14.74
N ASN A 292 -13.51 -16.22 -14.79
CA ASN A 292 -12.25 -15.52 -14.99
C ASN A 292 -11.98 -15.40 -16.49
N THR A 293 -12.41 -14.30 -17.09
CA THR A 293 -12.35 -14.09 -18.53
C THR A 293 -11.56 -12.82 -18.90
N PRO A 294 -11.01 -12.74 -20.13
CA PRO A 294 -10.34 -11.54 -20.64
C PRO A 294 -11.25 -10.30 -20.64
N ASN A 295 -10.63 -9.12 -20.64
CA ASN A 295 -11.32 -7.87 -20.90
C ASN A 295 -11.39 -7.66 -22.43
N PRO A 296 -12.53 -7.21 -23.01
CA PRO A 296 -12.57 -6.81 -24.42
C PRO A 296 -11.43 -5.88 -24.86
N ALA A 297 -10.92 -5.03 -23.97
CA ALA A 297 -9.78 -4.16 -24.25
C ALA A 297 -8.48 -4.92 -24.57
N ASP A 298 -8.30 -6.14 -24.06
CA ASP A 298 -7.11 -6.98 -24.27
C ASP A 298 -6.91 -7.35 -25.77
N VAL A 299 -7.97 -7.23 -26.58
CA VAL A 299 -7.93 -7.46 -28.04
C VAL A 299 -7.15 -6.36 -28.78
N SER A 300 -7.09 -5.15 -28.22
CA SER A 300 -6.57 -3.95 -28.89
C SER A 300 -5.07 -3.69 -28.67
N VAL A 301 -4.37 -4.58 -27.96
CA VAL A 301 -2.94 -4.44 -27.66
C VAL A 301 -2.10 -4.72 -28.92
N GLU A 302 -1.20 -3.80 -29.27
CA GLU A 302 -0.24 -3.97 -30.37
C GLU A 302 0.90 -4.89 -29.94
N VAL A 303 0.91 -6.12 -30.47
CA VAL A 303 1.94 -7.14 -30.25
C VAL A 303 2.21 -7.91 -31.54
N SER A 304 3.45 -8.35 -31.74
CA SER A 304 3.78 -9.28 -32.84
C SER A 304 3.00 -10.57 -32.65
N ASP A 305 2.09 -10.87 -33.58
CA ASP A 305 1.23 -12.04 -33.49
C ASP A 305 1.99 -13.37 -33.62
N ILE A 306 1.32 -14.46 -33.26
CA ILE A 306 1.91 -15.78 -33.18
C ILE A 306 2.44 -16.29 -34.53
N ARG A 307 1.73 -16.07 -35.64
CA ARG A 307 2.18 -16.48 -36.99
C ARG A 307 3.44 -15.75 -37.40
N SER A 308 3.47 -14.44 -37.17
CA SER A 308 4.63 -13.60 -37.44
C SER A 308 5.87 -14.07 -36.67
N GLN A 309 5.72 -14.49 -35.40
CA GLN A 309 6.85 -14.99 -34.61
C GLN A 309 7.43 -16.32 -35.10
N ILE A 310 6.60 -17.20 -35.66
CA ILE A 310 7.05 -18.51 -36.18
C ILE A 310 7.35 -18.49 -37.68
N GLY A 311 7.14 -17.35 -38.36
CA GLY A 311 7.35 -17.21 -39.80
C GLY A 311 6.41 -18.07 -40.65
N LEU A 312 5.17 -18.28 -40.21
CA LEU A 312 4.20 -19.15 -40.89
C LEU A 312 3.33 -18.34 -41.86
N ALA A 313 3.16 -18.87 -43.09
CA ALA A 313 2.33 -18.23 -44.10
C ALA A 313 0.84 -18.13 -43.67
N PRO A 314 0.08 -17.13 -44.17
CA PRO A 314 -1.30 -16.89 -43.72
C PRO A 314 -2.28 -18.03 -44.03
N ASP A 315 -2.04 -18.79 -45.09
CA ASP A 315 -2.90 -19.86 -45.61
C ASP A 315 -2.63 -21.23 -44.98
N VAL A 316 -1.55 -21.37 -44.21
CA VAL A 316 -1.21 -22.64 -43.55
C VAL A 316 -2.01 -22.80 -42.25
N PRO A 317 -2.80 -23.88 -42.07
CA PRO A 317 -3.58 -24.08 -40.85
C PRO A 317 -2.72 -24.13 -39.57
N LEU A 318 -3.09 -23.34 -38.56
CA LEU A 318 -2.38 -23.23 -37.30
C LEU A 318 -3.28 -23.55 -36.10
N LEU A 319 -2.97 -24.63 -35.41
CA LEU A 319 -3.52 -24.93 -34.09
C LEU A 319 -2.68 -24.24 -33.02
N VAL A 320 -3.32 -23.82 -31.93
CA VAL A 320 -2.62 -23.22 -30.79
C VAL A 320 -3.01 -23.83 -29.46
N TYR A 321 -2.02 -24.07 -28.61
CA TYR A 321 -2.18 -24.32 -27.18
C TYR A 321 -1.41 -23.25 -26.41
N SER A 322 -2.04 -22.67 -25.39
CA SER A 322 -1.41 -21.68 -24.49
C SER A 322 -1.54 -22.14 -23.04
N GLY A 323 -0.41 -22.21 -22.33
CA GLY A 323 -0.37 -22.50 -20.90
C GLY A 323 0.72 -23.49 -20.49
N GLY A 324 0.60 -24.01 -19.27
CA GLY A 324 1.60 -24.92 -18.72
C GLY A 324 1.66 -26.27 -19.44
N VAL A 325 2.86 -26.74 -19.76
CA VAL A 325 3.08 -28.05 -20.40
C VAL A 325 3.29 -29.11 -19.32
N THR A 326 2.28 -29.94 -19.11
CA THR A 326 2.35 -31.07 -18.16
C THR A 326 1.54 -32.24 -18.71
N ARG A 327 1.75 -33.46 -18.18
CA ARG A 327 0.97 -34.63 -18.59
C ARG A 327 -0.53 -34.43 -18.43
N ALA A 328 -0.97 -33.83 -17.32
CA ALA A 328 -2.39 -33.58 -17.04
C ALA A 328 -3.07 -32.61 -18.02
N ARG A 329 -2.28 -31.83 -18.77
CA ARG A 329 -2.77 -30.88 -19.77
C ARG A 329 -2.91 -31.48 -21.18
N GLY A 330 -2.40 -32.69 -21.38
CA GLY A 330 -2.61 -33.52 -22.58
C GLY A 330 -2.05 -32.97 -23.90
N VAL A 331 -1.11 -32.01 -23.86
CA VAL A 331 -0.47 -31.45 -25.07
C VAL A 331 0.21 -32.54 -25.93
N HIS A 332 0.66 -33.63 -25.31
CA HIS A 332 1.21 -34.80 -26.01
C HIS A 332 0.21 -35.47 -26.97
N THR A 333 -1.09 -35.45 -26.64
CA THR A 333 -2.17 -35.95 -27.52
C THR A 333 -2.29 -35.08 -28.77
N ALA A 334 -2.14 -33.75 -28.63
CA ALA A 334 -2.15 -32.83 -29.76
C ALA A 334 -0.93 -33.03 -30.69
N VAL A 335 0.26 -33.27 -30.12
CA VAL A 335 1.45 -33.60 -30.92
C VAL A 335 1.30 -34.94 -31.63
N GLN A 336 0.68 -35.94 -31.02
CA GLN A 336 0.38 -37.22 -31.68
C GLN A 336 -0.62 -37.06 -32.82
N ALA A 337 -1.66 -36.25 -32.64
CA ALA A 337 -2.67 -35.99 -33.66
C ALA A 337 -2.10 -35.30 -34.92
N LEU A 338 -0.94 -34.63 -34.84
CA LEU A 338 -0.27 -34.05 -36.01
C LEU A 338 0.10 -35.09 -37.08
N VAL A 339 0.27 -36.36 -36.70
CA VAL A 339 0.53 -37.46 -37.66
C VAL A 339 -0.62 -37.58 -38.67
N ASP A 340 -1.86 -37.39 -38.21
CA ASP A 340 -3.08 -37.48 -39.03
C ASP A 340 -3.49 -36.12 -39.63
N LEU A 341 -2.65 -35.09 -39.50
CA LEU A 341 -2.90 -33.71 -39.95
C LEU A 341 -1.66 -33.16 -40.70
N PRO A 342 -1.34 -33.66 -41.90
CA PRO A 342 -0.05 -33.41 -42.56
C PRO A 342 0.22 -31.93 -42.89
N ASP A 343 -0.82 -31.14 -43.20
CA ASP A 343 -0.70 -29.73 -43.60
C ASP A 343 -0.88 -28.75 -42.44
N VAL A 344 -1.02 -29.24 -41.21
CA VAL A 344 -1.36 -28.44 -40.04
C VAL A 344 -0.14 -28.26 -39.14
N HIS A 345 0.07 -27.04 -38.65
CA HIS A 345 1.07 -26.71 -37.65
C HIS A 345 0.45 -26.58 -36.26
N LEU A 346 1.23 -26.84 -35.21
CA LEU A 346 0.84 -26.64 -33.82
C LEU A 346 1.83 -25.68 -33.14
N ALA A 347 1.32 -24.54 -32.67
CA ALA A 347 2.05 -23.65 -31.78
C ALA A 347 1.70 -23.93 -30.31
N VAL A 348 2.72 -24.03 -29.46
CA VAL A 348 2.60 -24.26 -28.02
C VAL A 348 3.28 -23.10 -27.29
N VAL A 349 2.47 -22.19 -26.76
CA VAL A 349 2.91 -21.08 -25.90
C VAL A 349 3.17 -21.63 -24.50
N CYS A 350 4.45 -21.80 -24.15
CA CYS A 350 4.91 -22.57 -23.00
C CYS A 350 5.00 -21.71 -21.73
N VAL A 351 4.16 -21.96 -20.73
CA VAL A 351 4.26 -21.26 -19.42
C VAL A 351 4.91 -22.19 -18.37
N PRO A 352 5.97 -21.80 -17.63
CA PRO A 352 6.60 -20.46 -17.57
C PRO A 352 7.70 -20.22 -18.62
N GLY A 353 7.96 -21.18 -19.51
CA GLY A 353 8.91 -21.00 -20.60
C GLY A 353 9.21 -22.31 -21.34
N VAL A 354 9.96 -22.22 -22.43
CA VAL A 354 10.31 -23.39 -23.26
C VAL A 354 11.40 -24.28 -22.63
N ALA A 355 12.21 -23.72 -21.72
CA ALA A 355 13.37 -24.40 -21.13
C ALA A 355 13.04 -25.43 -20.02
N THR A 356 11.88 -26.12 -20.09
CA THR A 356 11.44 -27.09 -19.08
C THR A 356 11.59 -28.54 -19.54
N ASP A 357 11.74 -29.49 -18.61
CA ASP A 357 11.82 -30.92 -18.93
C ASP A 357 10.57 -31.43 -19.67
N ALA A 358 9.40 -30.88 -19.34
CA ALA A 358 8.15 -31.27 -19.97
C ALA A 358 8.08 -30.82 -21.44
N VAL A 359 8.59 -29.63 -21.76
CA VAL A 359 8.67 -29.13 -23.15
C VAL A 359 9.73 -29.92 -23.93
N ARG A 360 10.90 -30.21 -23.33
CA ARG A 360 11.92 -31.08 -23.97
C ARG A 360 11.39 -32.48 -24.29
N ALA A 361 10.58 -33.05 -23.40
CA ALA A 361 9.92 -34.34 -23.64
C ALA A 361 8.92 -34.26 -24.82
N LEU A 362 8.19 -33.15 -24.92
CA LEU A 362 7.26 -32.89 -26.01
C LEU A 362 7.98 -32.75 -27.37
N GLN A 363 9.10 -32.03 -27.41
CA GLN A 363 9.94 -31.90 -28.61
C GLN A 363 10.55 -33.24 -29.03
N THR A 364 11.09 -34.00 -28.07
CA THR A 364 11.60 -35.36 -28.32
C THR A 364 10.51 -36.25 -28.95
N GLN A 365 9.28 -36.16 -28.43
CA GLN A 365 8.15 -36.90 -28.97
C GLN A 365 7.83 -36.49 -30.42
N ALA A 366 7.86 -35.19 -30.73
CA ALA A 366 7.63 -34.71 -32.09
C ALA A 366 8.68 -35.24 -33.09
N ILE A 367 9.96 -35.28 -32.69
CA ILE A 367 11.05 -35.85 -33.50
C ILE A 367 10.81 -37.35 -33.75
N GLN A 368 10.42 -38.11 -32.72
CA GLN A 368 10.13 -39.53 -32.85
C GLN A 368 8.95 -39.83 -33.79
N LEU A 369 8.00 -38.92 -33.88
CA LEU A 369 6.83 -39.02 -34.75
C LEU A 369 7.06 -38.40 -36.14
N GLY A 370 8.22 -37.75 -36.38
CA GLY A 370 8.52 -37.07 -37.63
C GLY A 370 7.65 -35.83 -37.90
N VAL A 371 7.21 -35.14 -36.84
CA VAL A 371 6.35 -33.95 -36.91
C VAL A 371 7.01 -32.69 -36.30
N ASP A 372 8.31 -32.76 -36.00
CA ASP A 372 9.07 -31.70 -35.35
C ASP A 372 9.14 -30.41 -36.16
N ASN A 373 9.14 -30.50 -37.49
CA ASN A 373 9.07 -29.34 -38.40
C ASN A 373 7.73 -28.58 -38.34
N ARG A 374 6.70 -29.16 -37.72
CA ARG A 374 5.35 -28.58 -37.58
C ARG A 374 4.97 -28.23 -36.14
N LEU A 375 5.83 -28.57 -35.17
CA LEU A 375 5.66 -28.19 -33.77
C LEU A 375 6.50 -26.94 -33.45
N HIS A 376 5.83 -25.87 -33.03
CA HIS A 376 6.48 -24.62 -32.63
C HIS A 376 6.31 -24.40 -31.12
N CYS A 377 7.40 -24.43 -30.36
CA CYS A 377 7.38 -24.11 -28.93
C CYS A 377 7.82 -22.67 -28.69
N LEU A 378 6.96 -21.84 -28.11
CA LEU A 378 7.14 -20.40 -27.95
C LEU A 378 7.24 -20.01 -26.47
N GLU A 379 7.97 -18.93 -26.21
CA GLU A 379 8.00 -18.29 -24.88
C GLU A 379 6.65 -17.62 -24.57
N PRO A 380 6.30 -17.46 -23.28
CA PRO A 380 5.05 -16.82 -22.89
C PRO A 380 5.12 -15.30 -23.08
N VAL A 381 3.99 -14.70 -23.46
CA VAL A 381 3.78 -13.24 -23.48
C VAL A 381 3.15 -12.75 -22.18
N LYS A 382 3.04 -11.42 -21.98
CA LYS A 382 2.36 -10.90 -20.79
C LYS A 382 0.87 -11.26 -20.81
N PRO A 383 0.21 -11.40 -19.63
CA PRO A 383 -1.20 -11.82 -19.58
C PRO A 383 -2.18 -10.98 -20.40
N ASP A 384 -1.95 -9.67 -20.49
CA ASP A 384 -2.71 -8.69 -21.27
C ASP A 384 -2.42 -8.75 -22.79
N GLU A 385 -1.29 -9.32 -23.19
CA GLU A 385 -0.89 -9.49 -24.60
C GLU A 385 -1.41 -10.82 -25.20
N VAL A 386 -1.82 -11.79 -24.37
CA VAL A 386 -2.16 -13.16 -24.81
C VAL A 386 -3.23 -13.18 -25.90
N VAL A 387 -4.32 -12.43 -25.75
CA VAL A 387 -5.43 -12.44 -26.71
C VAL A 387 -4.97 -11.92 -28.07
N ALA A 388 -4.33 -10.75 -28.09
CA ALA A 388 -3.79 -10.15 -29.32
C ALA A 388 -2.70 -11.03 -29.97
N PHE A 389 -1.86 -11.67 -29.16
CA PHE A 389 -0.82 -12.59 -29.64
C PHE A 389 -1.41 -13.81 -30.38
N LEU A 390 -2.50 -14.37 -29.86
CA LEU A 390 -3.12 -15.60 -30.38
C LEU A 390 -4.01 -15.39 -31.63
N ARG A 391 -4.40 -14.14 -31.93
CA ARG A 391 -5.47 -13.79 -32.89
C ARG A 391 -5.30 -14.32 -34.32
N THR A 392 -4.07 -14.64 -34.72
CA THR A 392 -3.78 -15.13 -36.08
C THR A 392 -3.78 -16.66 -36.18
N ALA A 393 -3.95 -17.41 -35.09
CA ALA A 393 -4.17 -18.85 -35.16
C ALA A 393 -5.55 -19.19 -35.77
N ASP A 394 -5.80 -20.46 -36.06
CA ASP A 394 -7.09 -20.92 -36.60
C ASP A 394 -7.94 -21.65 -35.57
N VAL A 395 -7.33 -22.47 -34.70
CA VAL A 395 -8.06 -23.28 -33.72
C VAL A 395 -7.32 -23.34 -32.38
N GLY A 396 -8.04 -23.04 -31.29
CA GLY A 396 -7.52 -23.20 -29.93
C GLY A 396 -7.75 -24.61 -29.37
N LEU A 397 -6.70 -25.25 -28.85
CA LEU A 397 -6.77 -26.62 -28.31
C LEU A 397 -6.83 -26.66 -26.78
N ILE A 398 -7.75 -27.46 -26.25
CA ILE A 398 -7.86 -27.76 -24.82
C ILE A 398 -7.86 -29.28 -24.59
N PRO A 399 -6.71 -29.96 -24.79
CA PRO A 399 -6.64 -31.42 -24.75
C PRO A 399 -6.44 -31.95 -23.32
N ILE A 400 -7.07 -31.36 -22.31
CA ILE A 400 -6.83 -31.74 -20.91
C ILE A 400 -7.29 -33.17 -20.59
N LEU A 401 -6.61 -33.82 -19.65
CA LEU A 401 -6.94 -35.19 -19.24
C LEU A 401 -7.97 -35.23 -18.09
N ARG A 402 -8.65 -36.37 -17.93
CA ARG A 402 -9.69 -36.58 -16.91
C ARG A 402 -9.11 -36.53 -15.49
N TYR A 403 -9.48 -35.47 -14.77
CA TYR A 403 -9.32 -35.32 -13.32
C TYR A 403 -10.59 -34.67 -12.76
N PRO A 404 -11.00 -34.95 -11.50
CA PRO A 404 -12.26 -34.42 -10.96
C PRO A 404 -12.39 -32.90 -11.04
N SER A 405 -11.29 -32.15 -10.82
CA SER A 405 -11.26 -30.69 -11.00
C SER A 405 -11.40 -30.27 -12.47
N HIS A 406 -10.78 -30.98 -13.41
CA HIS A 406 -10.88 -30.68 -14.83
C HIS A 406 -12.29 -30.95 -15.38
N GLU A 407 -12.98 -31.96 -14.86
CA GLU A 407 -14.35 -32.28 -15.27
C GLU A 407 -15.35 -31.17 -14.96
N MET A 408 -15.04 -30.31 -13.98
CA MET A 408 -15.86 -29.19 -13.52
C MET A 408 -15.33 -27.80 -13.97
N ALA A 409 -14.20 -27.75 -14.68
CA ALA A 409 -13.51 -26.51 -14.99
C ALA A 409 -13.92 -25.93 -16.34
N LEU A 410 -14.03 -24.59 -16.39
CA LEU A 410 -13.98 -23.79 -17.61
C LEU A 410 -12.66 -23.02 -17.58
N PRO A 411 -11.58 -23.52 -18.22
CA PRO A 411 -10.26 -22.92 -18.09
C PRO A 411 -10.19 -21.57 -18.82
N ASN A 412 -9.41 -20.62 -18.29
CA ASN A 412 -9.27 -19.27 -18.86
C ASN A 412 -9.04 -19.26 -20.38
N LYS A 413 -8.18 -20.16 -20.88
CA LYS A 413 -7.86 -20.28 -22.30
C LYS A 413 -9.06 -20.54 -23.22
N LEU A 414 -10.13 -21.16 -22.71
CA LEU A 414 -11.39 -21.28 -23.45
C LEU A 414 -11.91 -19.90 -23.87
N PHE A 415 -11.83 -18.94 -22.95
CA PHE A 415 -12.24 -17.57 -23.17
C PHE A 415 -11.16 -16.76 -23.88
N GLU A 416 -9.87 -16.96 -23.59
CA GLU A 416 -8.78 -16.30 -24.33
C GLU A 416 -8.85 -16.63 -25.83
N TYR A 417 -9.16 -17.89 -26.20
CA TYR A 417 -9.38 -18.29 -27.58
C TYR A 417 -10.61 -17.64 -28.18
N ALA A 418 -11.73 -17.63 -27.45
CA ALA A 418 -12.94 -16.97 -27.91
C ALA A 418 -12.75 -15.45 -28.14
N PHE A 419 -12.04 -14.76 -27.24
CA PHE A 419 -11.71 -13.34 -27.40
C PHE A 419 -10.67 -13.10 -28.50
N ALA A 420 -9.82 -14.08 -28.81
CA ALA A 420 -8.92 -14.05 -29.96
C ALA A 420 -9.61 -14.40 -31.29
N GLY A 421 -10.93 -14.63 -31.30
CA GLY A 421 -11.69 -15.01 -32.49
C GLY A 421 -11.47 -16.45 -32.94
N LEU A 422 -10.97 -17.32 -32.06
CA LEU A 422 -10.61 -18.69 -32.38
C LEU A 422 -11.73 -19.66 -31.93
N PRO A 423 -12.23 -20.52 -32.82
CA PRO A 423 -12.99 -21.69 -32.39
C PRO A 423 -12.10 -22.67 -31.62
N VAL A 424 -12.74 -23.53 -30.84
CA VAL A 424 -12.05 -24.40 -29.90
C VAL A 424 -12.28 -25.88 -30.19
N VAL A 425 -11.25 -26.70 -29.97
CA VAL A 425 -11.38 -28.15 -29.91
C VAL A 425 -10.96 -28.62 -28.53
N VAL A 426 -11.90 -29.19 -27.78
CA VAL A 426 -11.74 -29.47 -26.35
C VAL A 426 -11.97 -30.94 -26.02
N SER A 427 -11.27 -31.46 -25.02
CA SER A 427 -11.55 -32.80 -24.51
C SER A 427 -12.98 -32.88 -23.94
N ASP A 428 -13.57 -34.08 -23.94
CA ASP A 428 -14.90 -34.44 -23.43
C ASP A 428 -15.08 -34.36 -21.90
N MET A 429 -14.49 -33.34 -21.27
CA MET A 429 -14.76 -32.99 -19.87
C MET A 429 -16.19 -32.48 -19.77
N PRO A 430 -17.01 -32.97 -18.81
CA PRO A 430 -18.44 -32.65 -18.73
C PRO A 430 -18.77 -31.16 -18.84
N SER A 431 -18.12 -30.29 -18.08
CA SER A 431 -18.39 -28.84 -18.13
C SER A 431 -17.98 -28.17 -19.44
N MET A 432 -16.85 -28.58 -20.04
CA MET A 432 -16.43 -28.02 -21.33
C MET A 432 -17.33 -28.53 -22.44
N LYS A 433 -17.72 -29.82 -22.41
CA LYS A 433 -18.67 -30.40 -23.35
C LYS A 433 -20.02 -29.69 -23.31
N GLU A 434 -20.61 -29.55 -22.11
CA GLU A 434 -21.88 -28.82 -21.93
C GLU A 434 -21.78 -27.38 -22.47
N PHE A 435 -20.66 -26.71 -22.21
CA PHE A 435 -20.44 -25.34 -22.68
C PHE A 435 -20.31 -25.26 -24.21
N VAL A 436 -19.50 -26.12 -24.82
CA VAL A 436 -19.29 -26.15 -26.27
C VAL A 436 -20.55 -26.60 -27.01
N ASP A 437 -21.25 -27.62 -26.52
CA ASP A 437 -22.51 -28.09 -27.10
C ASP A 437 -23.59 -26.98 -27.07
N ARG A 438 -23.66 -26.20 -25.98
CA ARG A 438 -24.63 -25.08 -25.84
C ARG A 438 -24.31 -23.91 -26.76
N THR A 439 -23.03 -23.55 -26.87
CA THR A 439 -22.59 -22.32 -27.56
C THR A 439 -22.26 -22.54 -29.03
N GLY A 440 -21.96 -23.77 -29.43
CA GLY A 440 -21.59 -24.12 -30.80
C GLY A 440 -20.23 -23.57 -31.25
N ILE A 441 -19.41 -23.01 -30.36
CA ILE A 441 -18.15 -22.32 -30.71
C ILE A 441 -16.99 -23.26 -31.06
N GLY A 442 -17.24 -24.56 -31.15
CA GLY A 442 -16.18 -25.54 -31.34
C GLY A 442 -16.66 -26.98 -31.34
N GLU A 443 -15.71 -27.89 -31.26
CA GLU A 443 -15.94 -29.34 -31.25
C GLU A 443 -15.38 -30.00 -29.99
N VAL A 444 -15.97 -31.14 -29.63
CA VAL A 444 -15.57 -31.94 -28.47
C VAL A 444 -15.02 -33.27 -28.95
N PHE A 445 -13.82 -33.64 -28.49
CA PHE A 445 -13.19 -34.92 -28.80
C PHE A 445 -13.02 -35.78 -27.53
N THR A 446 -12.93 -37.09 -27.72
CA THR A 446 -12.71 -38.06 -26.65
C THR A 446 -11.31 -37.90 -26.06
N ALA A 447 -11.19 -37.63 -24.75
CA ALA A 447 -9.88 -37.42 -24.14
C ALA A 447 -8.92 -38.59 -24.41
N GLU A 448 -7.65 -38.26 -24.73
CA GLU A 448 -6.59 -39.21 -25.12
C GLU A 448 -6.75 -39.88 -26.50
N ASP A 449 -7.88 -39.69 -27.20
CA ASP A 449 -8.06 -40.20 -28.57
C ASP A 449 -7.51 -39.21 -29.61
N THR A 450 -6.37 -39.58 -30.20
CA THR A 450 -5.65 -38.77 -31.18
C THR A 450 -6.37 -38.71 -32.53
N ALA A 451 -7.04 -39.80 -32.93
CA ALA A 451 -7.74 -39.89 -34.20
C ALA A 451 -9.02 -39.07 -34.18
N ASP A 452 -9.75 -39.12 -33.06
CA ASP A 452 -10.94 -38.27 -32.84
C ASP A 452 -10.55 -36.79 -32.75
N LEU A 453 -9.46 -36.44 -32.04
CA LEU A 453 -8.91 -35.08 -32.04
C LEU A 453 -8.63 -34.58 -33.46
N ALA A 454 -7.92 -35.37 -34.27
CA ALA A 454 -7.63 -35.01 -35.66
C ALA A 454 -8.91 -34.87 -36.50
N ALA A 455 -9.91 -35.75 -36.29
CA ALA A 455 -11.20 -35.65 -36.98
C ALA A 455 -11.95 -34.36 -36.62
N LYS A 456 -12.00 -33.99 -35.33
CA LYS A 456 -12.63 -32.76 -34.87
C LYS A 456 -11.93 -31.50 -35.34
N VAL A 457 -10.59 -31.51 -35.39
CA VAL A 457 -9.82 -30.43 -36.00
C VAL A 457 -10.17 -30.27 -37.47
N ARG A 458 -10.26 -31.37 -38.25
CA ARG A 458 -10.68 -31.31 -39.66
C ARG A 458 -12.10 -30.76 -39.81
N THR A 459 -13.04 -31.14 -38.94
CA THR A 459 -14.40 -30.57 -38.94
C THR A 459 -14.39 -29.06 -38.76
N VAL A 460 -13.65 -28.55 -37.76
CA VAL A 460 -13.58 -27.11 -37.51
C VAL A 460 -12.90 -26.37 -38.65
N LEU A 461 -11.79 -26.88 -39.18
CA LEU A 461 -11.07 -26.25 -40.29
C LEU A 461 -11.89 -26.23 -41.59
N ALA A 462 -12.76 -27.22 -41.82
CA ALA A 462 -13.60 -27.29 -43.01
C ALA A 462 -14.77 -26.28 -43.02
N ASP A 463 -15.18 -25.76 -41.86
CA ASP A 463 -16.28 -24.79 -41.69
C ASP A 463 -15.87 -23.62 -40.79
N LEU A 464 -14.62 -23.17 -40.92
CA LEU A 464 -13.96 -22.27 -39.97
C LEU A 464 -14.72 -20.95 -39.75
N ASP A 465 -15.22 -20.34 -40.83
CA ASP A 465 -15.91 -19.05 -40.79
C ASP A 465 -17.21 -19.11 -39.99
N SER A 466 -17.98 -20.19 -40.15
CA SER A 466 -19.22 -20.45 -39.41
C SER A 466 -18.97 -20.58 -37.90
N TYR A 467 -17.88 -21.23 -37.47
CA TYR A 467 -17.51 -21.22 -36.06
C TYR A 467 -17.03 -19.84 -35.59
N ARG A 468 -16.24 -19.12 -36.40
CA ARG A 468 -15.77 -17.76 -36.08
C ARG A 468 -16.93 -16.79 -35.88
N GLU A 469 -17.98 -16.85 -36.71
CA GLU A 469 -19.20 -16.06 -36.56
C GLU A 469 -19.87 -16.27 -35.20
N ARG A 470 -19.96 -17.53 -34.74
CA ARG A 470 -20.50 -17.85 -33.41
C ARG A 470 -19.62 -17.35 -32.27
N VAL A 471 -18.30 -17.40 -32.44
CA VAL A 471 -17.33 -16.91 -31.44
C VAL A 471 -17.44 -15.39 -31.26
N VAL A 472 -17.67 -14.63 -32.33
CA VAL A 472 -17.77 -13.15 -32.28
C VAL A 472 -19.18 -12.63 -32.03
N ASP A 473 -20.16 -13.51 -31.80
CA ASP A 473 -21.53 -13.12 -31.49
C ASP A 473 -21.58 -12.16 -30.28
N PRO A 474 -22.19 -10.97 -30.39
CA PRO A 474 -22.19 -9.97 -29.32
C PRO A 474 -22.87 -10.44 -28.03
N VAL A 475 -23.89 -11.29 -28.11
CA VAL A 475 -24.61 -11.80 -26.93
C VAL A 475 -23.71 -12.76 -26.16
N TYR A 476 -23.07 -13.69 -26.88
CA TYR A 476 -22.06 -14.58 -26.33
C TYR A 476 -20.89 -13.80 -25.72
N GLN A 477 -20.30 -12.86 -26.47
CA GLN A 477 -19.19 -12.03 -26.00
C GLN A 477 -19.57 -11.26 -24.73
N GLN A 478 -20.78 -10.69 -24.67
CA GLN A 478 -21.26 -10.03 -23.46
C GLN A 478 -21.40 -11.01 -22.27
N GLU A 479 -21.95 -12.20 -22.50
CA GLU A 479 -22.11 -13.25 -21.47
C GLU A 479 -20.75 -13.65 -20.86
N VAL A 480 -19.74 -13.87 -21.71
CA VAL A 480 -18.43 -14.38 -21.26
C VAL A 480 -17.42 -13.28 -20.96
N SER A 481 -17.65 -12.03 -21.35
CA SER A 481 -16.75 -10.90 -21.09
C SER A 481 -16.57 -10.62 -19.60
N TRP A 482 -15.40 -10.07 -19.26
CA TRP A 482 -15.18 -9.54 -17.92
C TRP A 482 -16.26 -8.52 -17.52
N SER A 483 -16.70 -7.65 -18.44
CA SER A 483 -17.78 -6.68 -18.17
C SER A 483 -19.10 -7.34 -17.75
N GLY A 484 -19.50 -8.43 -18.41
CA GLY A 484 -20.68 -9.21 -18.01
C GLY A 484 -20.49 -9.89 -16.65
N GLN A 485 -19.31 -10.45 -16.39
CA GLN A 485 -19.00 -11.11 -15.11
C GLN A 485 -18.90 -10.11 -13.93
N ALA A 486 -18.37 -8.91 -14.18
CA ALA A 486 -18.30 -7.83 -13.20
C ALA A 486 -19.70 -7.38 -12.75
N ALA A 487 -20.71 -7.41 -13.64
CA ALA A 487 -22.09 -7.10 -13.27
C ALA A 487 -22.65 -8.08 -12.22
N ASN A 488 -22.35 -9.38 -12.34
CA ASN A 488 -22.75 -10.39 -11.36
C ASN A 488 -22.12 -10.11 -9.98
N LEU A 489 -20.85 -9.72 -9.95
CA LEU A 489 -20.14 -9.37 -8.72
C LEU A 489 -20.75 -8.12 -8.06
N ARG A 490 -21.01 -7.06 -8.84
CA ARG A 490 -21.63 -5.82 -8.35
C ARG A 490 -23.03 -6.06 -7.80
N ALA A 491 -23.85 -6.85 -8.50
CA ALA A 491 -25.18 -7.23 -8.03
C ALA A 491 -25.12 -7.97 -6.69
N LEU A 492 -24.21 -8.95 -6.55
CA LEU A 492 -23.98 -9.68 -5.29
C LEU A 492 -23.60 -8.74 -4.15
N TYR A 493 -22.70 -7.78 -4.40
CA TYR A 493 -22.30 -6.81 -3.39
C TYR A 493 -23.42 -5.83 -3.04
N GLY A 494 -24.21 -5.42 -4.03
CA GLY A 494 -25.36 -4.55 -3.81
C GLY A 494 -26.43 -5.20 -2.93
N GLU A 495 -26.74 -6.47 -3.17
CA GLU A 495 -27.62 -7.28 -2.30
C GLU A 495 -27.06 -7.41 -0.88
N LEU A 496 -25.75 -7.66 -0.74
CA LEU A 496 -25.10 -7.87 0.55
C LEU A 496 -25.07 -6.62 1.42
N THR A 497 -24.88 -5.46 0.80
CA THR A 497 -24.72 -4.16 1.46
C THR A 497 -26.02 -3.37 1.54
N GLY A 498 -27.04 -3.76 0.77
CA GLY A 498 -28.28 -2.98 0.62
C GLY A 498 -28.09 -1.66 -0.13
N ARG A 499 -27.04 -1.55 -0.96
CA ARG A 499 -26.71 -0.37 -1.76
C ARG A 499 -26.77 -0.72 -3.24
N GLN A 500 -27.22 0.21 -4.09
CA GLN A 500 -27.01 0.05 -5.53
C GLN A 500 -25.56 0.43 -5.88
N LEU A 501 -24.85 -0.49 -6.51
CA LEU A 501 -23.46 -0.30 -6.97
C LEU A 501 -23.48 -0.11 -8.48
N GLU A 502 -23.81 1.10 -8.90
CA GLU A 502 -23.73 1.52 -10.30
C GLU A 502 -22.30 1.98 -10.64
N VAL A 503 -21.90 1.88 -11.90
CA VAL A 503 -20.59 2.34 -12.36
C VAL A 503 -20.59 3.87 -12.33
N VAL A 504 -19.76 4.44 -11.45
CA VAL A 504 -19.65 5.90 -11.28
C VAL A 504 -18.58 6.49 -12.19
N ARG A 505 -17.60 5.67 -12.63
CA ARG A 505 -16.52 6.08 -13.53
C ARG A 505 -16.41 5.11 -14.73
N PRO A 506 -16.43 5.60 -15.98
CA PRO A 506 -15.97 4.79 -17.11
C PRO A 506 -14.46 4.50 -16.92
N GLY A 507 -14.08 3.21 -17.03
CA GLY A 507 -12.78 2.66 -16.65
C GLY A 507 -11.60 3.09 -17.51
N GLY A 508 -11.11 4.31 -17.29
CA GLY A 508 -9.78 4.75 -17.71
C GLY A 508 -8.96 5.26 -16.51
N PRO A 509 -7.62 5.28 -16.61
CA PRO A 509 -6.79 5.92 -15.60
C PRO A 509 -7.26 7.37 -15.42
N VAL A 510 -7.50 7.78 -14.17
CA VAL A 510 -7.84 9.17 -13.86
C VAL A 510 -6.58 9.98 -14.10
N GLU A 511 -6.47 10.54 -15.29
CA GLU A 511 -5.53 11.63 -15.55
C GLU A 511 -5.88 12.75 -14.57
N LYS A 512 -4.99 13.03 -13.62
CA LYS A 512 -5.16 14.10 -12.64
C LYS A 512 -5.04 15.42 -13.39
N LYS A 513 -6.17 15.95 -13.87
CA LYS A 513 -6.21 17.11 -14.79
C LYS A 513 -5.71 18.42 -14.18
N GLN A 514 -5.62 18.51 -12.86
CA GLN A 514 -5.27 19.73 -12.14
C GLN A 514 -4.11 19.46 -11.18
N PRO A 515 -3.05 20.29 -11.14
CA PRO A 515 -2.05 20.20 -10.09
C PRO A 515 -2.70 20.36 -8.72
N HIS A 516 -2.43 19.38 -7.87
CA HIS A 516 -2.92 19.28 -6.51
C HIS A 516 -1.75 18.97 -5.58
N LEU A 517 -1.44 19.90 -4.68
CA LEU A 517 -0.34 19.84 -3.73
C LEU A 517 -0.83 19.55 -2.31
N LEU A 518 -0.20 18.60 -1.64
CA LEU A 518 -0.40 18.33 -0.21
C LEU A 518 0.86 18.71 0.58
N ILE A 519 0.73 19.66 1.52
CA ILE A 519 1.83 20.14 2.39
C ILE A 519 1.59 19.65 3.82
N GLY A 520 2.56 19.03 4.47
CA GLY A 520 2.37 18.49 5.81
C GLY A 520 3.49 17.57 6.30
N PRO A 521 3.37 16.98 7.51
CA PRO A 521 2.19 16.97 8.37
C PRO A 521 2.34 17.85 9.63
N VAL A 522 3.09 18.96 9.57
CA VAL A 522 3.42 19.77 10.76
C VAL A 522 2.57 21.04 10.83
N ASN A 523 2.45 21.77 9.72
CA ASN A 523 1.90 23.12 9.64
C ASN A 523 2.60 24.07 10.63
N SER A 524 3.93 24.07 10.61
CA SER A 524 4.74 24.86 11.55
C SER A 524 4.40 26.34 11.41
N ALA A 525 4.03 27.01 12.51
CA ALA A 525 3.60 28.42 12.51
C ALA A 525 2.53 28.77 11.44
N GLY A 526 1.66 27.83 11.09
CA GLY A 526 0.62 28.02 10.07
C GLY A 526 1.12 28.11 8.63
N GLN A 527 2.41 27.88 8.37
CA GLN A 527 3.03 28.13 7.05
C GLN A 527 2.39 27.30 5.94
N ALA A 528 2.11 26.00 6.18
CA ALA A 528 1.48 25.15 5.18
C ALA A 528 0.10 25.68 4.75
N TRP A 529 -0.68 26.24 5.67
CA TRP A 529 -1.95 26.90 5.37
C TRP A 529 -1.78 28.22 4.61
N LEU A 530 -0.82 29.05 5.03
CA LEU A 530 -0.58 30.36 4.42
C LEU A 530 -0.07 30.22 2.98
N TRP A 531 0.87 29.30 2.72
CA TRP A 531 1.30 29.01 1.34
C TRP A 531 0.18 28.39 0.51
N ALA A 532 -0.63 27.49 1.07
CA ALA A 532 -1.78 26.95 0.35
C ALA A 532 -2.75 28.05 -0.09
N THR A 533 -3.05 28.97 0.82
CA THR A 533 -3.93 30.12 0.55
C THR A 533 -3.32 31.06 -0.51
N ALA A 534 -2.02 31.33 -0.43
CA ALA A 534 -1.32 32.17 -1.40
C ALA A 534 -1.31 31.55 -2.80
N VAL A 535 -1.01 30.25 -2.91
CA VAL A 535 -1.03 29.53 -4.19
C VAL A 535 -2.44 29.52 -4.79
N GLU A 536 -3.48 29.23 -4.01
CA GLU A 536 -4.86 29.25 -4.52
C GLU A 536 -5.33 30.64 -4.96
N ARG A 537 -4.84 31.70 -4.29
CA ARG A 537 -5.10 33.10 -4.66
C ARG A 537 -4.45 33.47 -6.00
N GLU A 538 -3.22 33.04 -6.23
CA GLU A 538 -2.39 33.51 -7.35
C GLU A 538 -2.38 32.55 -8.55
N VAL A 539 -2.70 31.28 -8.31
CA VAL A 539 -2.70 30.22 -9.32
C VAL A 539 -4.03 29.45 -9.22
N PRO A 540 -5.14 29.99 -9.76
CA PRO A 540 -6.49 29.44 -9.58
C PRO A 540 -6.66 27.99 -10.04
N ASP A 541 -5.83 27.57 -10.99
CA ASP A 541 -5.82 26.22 -11.54
C ASP A 541 -4.99 25.24 -10.68
N VAL A 542 -4.51 25.62 -9.49
CA VAL A 542 -3.82 24.71 -8.57
C VAL A 542 -4.61 24.57 -7.28
N LYS A 543 -4.86 23.33 -6.87
CA LYS A 543 -5.45 23.03 -5.56
C LYS A 543 -4.34 22.78 -4.54
N VAL A 544 -4.43 23.35 -3.34
CA VAL A 544 -3.43 23.08 -2.29
C VAL A 544 -4.10 22.76 -0.97
N GLU A 545 -3.71 21.65 -0.35
CA GLU A 545 -4.19 21.28 0.98
C GLU A 545 -3.03 21.21 1.97
N SER A 546 -3.29 21.67 3.19
CA SER A 546 -2.37 21.54 4.32
C SER A 546 -2.84 20.44 5.26
N LEU A 547 -1.91 19.66 5.78
CA LEU A 547 -2.14 18.59 6.75
C LEU A 547 -1.36 18.87 8.03
N THR A 548 -2.00 18.69 9.19
CA THR A 548 -1.31 18.67 10.48
C THR A 548 -1.69 17.46 11.32
N THR A 549 -0.77 17.03 12.18
CA THR A 549 -0.91 15.86 13.05
C THR A 549 -0.91 16.21 14.54
N GLY A 550 -1.75 17.18 14.91
CA GLY A 550 -2.00 17.58 16.30
C GLY A 550 -2.85 18.85 16.38
N SER A 551 -3.55 19.04 17.50
CA SER A 551 -4.05 20.36 17.88
C SER A 551 -2.84 21.16 18.36
N GLY A 552 -2.29 22.03 17.52
CA GLY A 552 -1.24 22.94 17.97
C GLY A 552 -1.73 23.73 19.19
N MET A 553 -0.84 24.02 20.14
CA MET A 553 -1.09 24.93 21.27
C MET A 553 -1.60 26.32 20.82
N PHE A 554 -1.40 26.65 19.54
CA PHE A 554 -1.64 27.94 18.92
C PHE A 554 -2.83 27.98 17.93
N ASP A 555 -3.52 26.85 17.71
CA ASP A 555 -4.75 26.72 16.88
C ASP A 555 -4.67 27.29 15.44
N PHE A 556 -3.58 27.01 14.73
CA PHE A 556 -3.43 27.42 13.33
C PHE A 556 -4.45 26.74 12.41
N LYS A 557 -4.98 27.50 11.43
CA LYS A 557 -5.87 26.99 10.39
C LYS A 557 -5.19 25.89 9.58
N VAL A 558 -5.98 24.90 9.12
CA VAL A 558 -5.51 23.75 8.35
C VAL A 558 -6.66 23.13 7.55
N HIS A 559 -6.35 22.55 6.38
CA HIS A 559 -7.36 21.85 5.56
C HIS A 559 -7.70 20.45 6.11
N ARG A 560 -6.66 19.71 6.51
CA ARG A 560 -6.75 18.34 7.01
C ARG A 560 -6.08 18.22 8.37
N THR A 561 -6.73 17.52 9.28
CA THR A 561 -6.18 17.27 10.62
C THR A 561 -6.21 15.79 10.96
N GLY A 562 -5.16 15.32 11.62
CA GLY A 562 -5.10 14.04 12.28
C GLY A 562 -4.60 14.23 13.72
N THR A 563 -5.02 13.38 14.64
CA THR A 563 -4.40 13.37 15.98
C THR A 563 -3.00 12.76 15.90
N TYR A 564 -2.10 13.18 16.79
CA TYR A 564 -0.77 12.56 16.88
C TYR A 564 -0.85 11.04 17.11
N LYS A 565 -1.88 10.57 17.84
CA LYS A 565 -2.16 9.14 18.02
C LYS A 565 -2.50 8.47 16.69
N GLN A 566 -3.35 9.09 15.87
CA GLN A 566 -3.70 8.55 14.55
C GLN A 566 -2.48 8.45 13.65
N TYR A 567 -1.72 9.55 13.57
CA TYR A 567 -0.50 9.63 12.79
C TYR A 567 0.54 8.56 13.19
N ARG A 568 0.64 8.24 14.48
CA ARG A 568 1.65 7.30 14.97
C ARG A 568 1.22 5.84 14.89
N THR A 569 -0.05 5.51 15.16
CA THR A 569 -0.45 4.11 15.38
C THR A 569 -1.78 3.68 14.75
N ASP A 570 -2.58 4.60 14.21
CA ASP A 570 -3.87 4.27 13.60
C ASP A 570 -3.70 3.89 12.13
N LEU A 571 -3.80 2.60 11.88
CA LEU A 571 -3.60 2.03 10.55
C LEU A 571 -4.72 2.40 9.57
N ARG A 572 -5.96 2.58 10.06
CA ARG A 572 -7.08 2.93 9.20
C ARG A 572 -6.90 4.34 8.67
N TRP A 573 -6.67 5.30 9.56
CA TRP A 573 -6.42 6.69 9.19
C TRP A 573 -5.23 6.82 8.21
N GLN A 574 -4.15 6.08 8.45
CA GLN A 574 -2.99 6.10 7.55
C GLN A 574 -3.31 5.53 6.16
N LEU A 575 -4.09 4.44 6.07
CA LEU A 575 -4.47 3.85 4.79
C LEU A 575 -5.46 4.73 4.02
N GLU A 576 -6.42 5.34 4.72
CA GLU A 576 -7.36 6.32 4.14
C GLU A 576 -6.61 7.55 3.58
N LEU A 577 -5.66 8.11 4.34
CA LEU A 577 -4.82 9.20 3.88
C LEU A 577 -3.93 8.80 2.70
N THR A 578 -3.33 7.60 2.75
CA THR A 578 -2.52 7.07 1.64
C THR A 578 -3.39 6.94 0.38
N ALA A 579 -4.55 6.29 0.47
CA ALA A 579 -5.45 6.09 -0.66
C ALA A 579 -5.93 7.42 -1.25
N TYR A 580 -6.27 8.38 -0.39
CA TYR A 580 -6.62 9.74 -0.80
C TYR A 580 -5.49 10.40 -1.60
N ALA A 581 -4.27 10.43 -1.05
CA ALA A 581 -3.15 11.09 -1.71
C ALA A 581 -2.80 10.42 -3.05
N LEU A 582 -2.75 9.09 -3.09
CA LEU A 582 -2.48 8.36 -4.33
C LEU A 582 -3.52 8.63 -5.42
N ARG A 583 -4.79 8.86 -5.03
CA ARG A 583 -5.89 9.09 -5.96
C ARG A 583 -6.01 10.54 -6.42
N GLU A 584 -5.82 11.49 -5.52
CA GLU A 584 -6.20 12.90 -5.76
C GLU A 584 -4.99 13.83 -5.91
N VAL A 585 -3.84 13.52 -5.30
CA VAL A 585 -2.71 14.44 -5.16
C VAL A 585 -1.68 14.20 -6.26
N THR A 586 -1.08 15.28 -6.79
CA THR A 586 -0.03 15.25 -7.82
C THR A 586 1.35 15.61 -7.28
N HIS A 587 1.39 16.40 -6.20
CA HIS A 587 2.61 16.89 -5.57
C HIS A 587 2.51 16.75 -4.05
N VAL A 588 3.60 16.37 -3.40
CA VAL A 588 3.71 16.29 -1.93
C VAL A 588 4.88 17.13 -1.46
N LEU A 589 4.67 17.98 -0.45
CA LEU A 589 5.75 18.70 0.23
C LEU A 589 5.82 18.24 1.69
N PHE A 590 6.87 17.48 2.01
CA PHE A 590 7.10 16.95 3.34
C PHE A 590 7.68 18.02 4.27
N GLU A 591 7.07 18.26 5.42
CA GLU A 591 7.57 19.18 6.43
C GLU A 591 8.46 18.50 7.47
N ALA A 592 9.57 19.15 7.82
CA ALA A 592 10.51 18.75 8.87
C ALA A 592 11.02 17.30 8.74
N GLY A 593 11.14 16.82 7.50
CA GLY A 593 11.56 15.44 7.19
C GLY A 593 10.61 14.36 7.72
N ARG A 594 9.34 14.67 7.97
CA ARG A 594 8.36 13.70 8.49
C ARG A 594 7.61 13.00 7.35
N PRO A 595 7.23 11.71 7.51
CA PRO A 595 6.42 10.99 6.53
C PRO A 595 5.01 11.59 6.44
N MET A 596 4.45 11.60 5.24
CA MET A 596 3.11 12.10 4.98
C MET A 596 2.05 11.10 5.47
N PHE A 597 2.31 9.80 5.30
CA PHE A 597 1.34 8.72 5.51
C PHE A 597 1.41 8.07 6.89
N GLY A 598 2.06 8.73 7.84
CA GLY A 598 2.18 8.26 9.22
C GLY A 598 3.37 7.34 9.47
N GLN A 599 3.55 6.99 10.74
CA GLN A 599 4.83 6.45 11.23
C GLN A 599 4.91 4.92 11.33
N LEU A 600 3.92 4.18 10.81
CA LEU A 600 3.96 2.70 10.88
C LEU A 600 5.01 2.09 9.93
N ARG A 601 5.45 2.83 8.91
CA ARG A 601 6.49 2.39 7.95
C ARG A 601 7.89 2.91 8.31
N GLY A 602 7.97 3.92 9.17
CA GLY A 602 9.19 4.50 9.70
C GLY A 602 8.98 5.96 10.09
N GLN A 603 10.05 6.65 10.45
CA GLN A 603 9.97 7.98 11.07
C GLN A 603 10.31 9.14 10.11
N MET A 604 10.81 8.84 8.91
CA MET A 604 11.35 9.81 7.96
C MET A 604 10.57 9.82 6.65
N TRP A 605 10.51 10.95 5.96
CA TRP A 605 9.78 11.12 4.69
C TRP A 605 10.16 10.11 3.60
N THR A 606 11.42 9.66 3.58
CA THR A 606 11.92 8.69 2.59
C THR A 606 11.18 7.35 2.62
N THR A 607 10.44 7.04 3.70
CA THR A 607 9.60 5.83 3.72
C THR A 607 8.42 5.93 2.76
N ASP A 608 7.94 7.14 2.48
CA ASP A 608 6.81 7.38 1.59
C ASP A 608 7.24 7.68 0.15
N VAL A 609 8.50 8.08 -0.07
CA VAL A 609 9.04 8.36 -1.42
C VAL A 609 8.78 7.23 -2.43
N PRO A 610 9.10 5.94 -2.15
CA PRO A 610 8.93 4.89 -3.15
C PRO A 610 7.49 4.70 -3.66
N ILE A 611 6.49 4.93 -2.80
CA ILE A 611 5.08 4.78 -3.20
C ILE A 611 4.59 6.02 -3.98
N LEU A 612 5.14 7.20 -3.69
CA LEU A 612 4.86 8.41 -4.46
C LEU A 612 5.47 8.30 -5.86
N GLU A 613 6.72 7.86 -5.97
CA GLU A 613 7.41 7.63 -7.25
C GLU A 613 6.67 6.61 -8.12
N GLN A 614 6.27 5.47 -7.54
CA GLN A 614 5.49 4.45 -8.25
C GLN A 614 4.15 5.00 -8.77
N ALA A 615 3.56 5.97 -8.04
CA ALA A 615 2.32 6.63 -8.43
C ALA A 615 2.52 7.88 -9.31
N GLY A 616 3.76 8.20 -9.70
CA GLY A 616 4.09 9.39 -10.48
C GLY A 616 3.83 10.72 -9.75
N ILE A 617 3.76 10.70 -8.42
CA ILE A 617 3.53 11.88 -7.59
C ILE A 617 4.87 12.55 -7.30
N LYS A 618 5.01 13.81 -7.69
CA LYS A 618 6.22 14.58 -7.38
C LYS A 618 6.31 14.88 -5.91
N HIS A 619 7.52 14.94 -5.37
CA HIS A 619 7.71 15.23 -3.96
C HIS A 619 8.90 16.14 -3.70
N GLY A 620 8.75 17.02 -2.73
CA GLY A 620 9.79 17.89 -2.17
C GLY A 620 9.84 17.72 -0.65
N VAL A 621 10.93 18.15 -0.03
CA VAL A 621 11.04 18.24 1.43
C VAL A 621 11.33 19.68 1.83
N LEU A 622 10.79 20.09 2.97
CA LEU A 622 10.84 21.45 3.49
C LEU A 622 11.31 21.42 4.95
N PHE A 623 12.25 22.30 5.29
CA PHE A 623 12.78 22.47 6.64
C PHE A 623 12.53 23.89 7.18
N HIS A 624 12.22 23.96 8.47
CA HIS A 624 11.81 25.16 9.19
C HIS A 624 12.85 25.69 10.18
N GLY A 625 13.82 24.89 10.62
CA GLY A 625 14.79 25.33 11.62
C GLY A 625 15.79 24.26 12.05
N SER A 626 15.90 24.06 13.37
CA SER A 626 16.93 23.22 14.00
C SER A 626 16.83 21.72 13.73
N GLU A 627 15.84 21.26 12.98
CA GLU A 627 15.85 19.93 12.40
C GLU A 627 16.91 19.75 11.31
N ILE A 628 17.36 20.84 10.67
CA ILE A 628 18.42 20.83 9.66
C ILE A 628 19.55 21.83 9.91
N ARG A 629 19.34 22.84 10.76
CA ARG A 629 20.44 23.67 11.28
C ARG A 629 21.37 22.80 12.12
N ASP A 630 22.60 22.62 11.67
CA ASP A 630 23.60 21.79 12.34
C ASP A 630 24.14 22.55 13.59
N PRO A 631 23.88 22.06 14.82
CA PRO A 631 24.29 22.76 16.02
C PRO A 631 25.80 22.99 16.12
N ALA A 632 26.62 22.03 15.70
CA ALA A 632 28.08 22.13 15.74
C ALA A 632 28.59 23.19 14.75
N LEU A 633 28.06 23.20 13.52
CA LEU A 633 28.43 24.22 12.52
C LEU A 633 27.92 25.61 12.93
N HIS A 634 26.69 25.70 13.44
CA HIS A 634 26.14 26.97 13.91
C HIS A 634 26.97 27.55 15.07
N ARG A 635 27.36 26.72 16.05
CA ARG A 635 28.30 27.14 17.12
C ARG A 635 29.63 27.67 16.58
N ALA A 636 30.15 27.07 15.51
CA ALA A 636 31.43 27.49 14.94
C ALA A 636 31.33 28.83 14.18
N ARG A 637 30.17 29.14 13.59
CA ARG A 637 29.97 30.32 12.72
C ARG A 637 29.30 31.50 13.41
N TYR A 638 28.42 31.26 14.38
CA TYR A 638 27.59 32.29 15.00
C TYR A 638 28.06 32.58 16.43
N ARG A 639 28.52 33.81 16.68
CA ARG A 639 29.03 34.26 17.98
C ARG A 639 28.06 34.01 19.15
N TYR A 640 26.78 34.27 18.91
CA TYR A 640 25.71 34.16 19.92
C TYR A 640 24.92 32.85 19.82
N SER A 641 25.49 31.81 19.18
CA SER A 641 24.82 30.52 19.00
C SER A 641 24.22 29.98 20.31
N PRO A 642 22.95 29.50 20.30
CA PRO A 642 22.36 28.87 21.48
C PRO A 642 22.95 27.47 21.77
N PHE A 643 23.79 26.94 20.86
CA PHE A 643 24.38 25.58 20.95
C PHE A 643 25.82 25.59 21.49
N ARG A 644 26.16 26.59 22.30
CA ARG A 644 27.53 26.81 22.81
C ARG A 644 28.04 25.64 23.64
N ASP A 645 27.17 25.06 24.45
CA ASP A 645 27.49 23.87 25.24
C ASP A 645 27.19 22.60 24.42
N PRO A 646 28.20 21.85 23.94
CA PRO A 646 27.98 20.58 23.26
C PRO A 646 27.40 19.50 24.18
N GLU A 647 27.52 19.66 25.50
CA GLU A 647 27.03 18.71 26.50
C GLU A 647 25.59 19.00 26.96
N ASP A 648 25.01 20.14 26.53
CA ASP A 648 23.61 20.45 26.77
C ASP A 648 22.69 19.41 26.10
N GLU A 649 21.71 18.91 26.87
CA GLU A 649 20.83 17.80 26.44
C GLU A 649 20.05 18.15 25.15
N LEU A 650 19.58 19.39 25.04
CA LEU A 650 18.86 19.85 23.85
C LEU A 650 19.80 19.90 22.64
N THR A 651 21.03 20.41 22.82
CA THR A 651 22.05 20.48 21.78
C THR A 651 22.43 19.09 21.26
N GLN A 652 22.70 18.13 22.15
CA GLN A 652 23.02 16.74 21.77
C GLN A 652 21.87 16.08 21.00
N ARG A 653 20.63 16.30 21.46
CA ARG A 653 19.43 15.76 20.80
C ARG A 653 19.23 16.36 19.41
N LEU A 654 19.42 17.68 19.26
CA LEU A 654 19.32 18.34 17.95
C LEU A 654 20.43 17.90 17.01
N GLN A 655 21.67 17.75 17.50
CA GLN A 655 22.79 17.24 16.69
C GLN A 655 22.49 15.82 16.18
N SER A 656 22.07 14.92 17.07
CA SER A 656 21.72 13.55 16.69
C SER A 656 20.56 13.49 15.69
N GLY A 657 19.57 14.38 15.84
CA GLY A 657 18.47 14.54 14.90
C GLY A 657 18.95 15.02 13.53
N ASN A 658 19.83 16.02 13.51
CA ASN A 658 20.44 16.56 12.30
C ASN A 658 21.26 15.50 11.54
N ASP A 659 22.13 14.78 12.24
CA ASP A 659 22.95 13.71 11.65
C ASP A 659 22.08 12.62 11.02
N ASN A 660 20.94 12.30 11.62
CA ASN A 660 19.97 11.38 11.04
C ASN A 660 19.25 11.97 9.81
N MET A 661 18.87 13.25 9.86
CA MET A 661 18.25 13.98 8.76
C MET A 661 19.16 14.01 7.52
N ARG A 662 20.44 14.35 7.73
CA ARG A 662 21.46 14.43 6.67
C ARG A 662 21.68 13.10 5.96
N ARG A 663 21.66 11.98 6.68
CA ARG A 663 21.72 10.63 6.06
C ARG A 663 20.55 10.34 5.11
N HIS A 664 19.40 10.95 5.31
CA HIS A 664 18.22 10.78 4.46
C HIS A 664 18.16 11.79 3.31
N LEU A 665 18.85 12.93 3.45
CA LEU A 665 19.05 13.88 2.36
C LEU A 665 20.12 13.39 1.36
N GLN A 666 21.10 12.62 1.83
CA GLN A 666 22.07 11.96 0.96
C GLN A 666 21.35 11.00 0.00
N GLY A 667 21.40 11.29 -1.31
CA GLY A 667 20.71 10.51 -2.34
C GLY A 667 19.22 10.81 -2.50
N TYR A 668 18.72 11.91 -1.93
CA TYR A 668 17.38 12.41 -2.23
C TYR A 668 17.44 13.37 -3.44
N ASP A 669 16.69 13.05 -4.48
CA ASP A 669 16.73 13.76 -5.77
C ASP A 669 15.66 14.86 -5.90
N GLY A 670 14.69 14.91 -4.99
CA GLY A 670 13.65 15.95 -5.00
C GLY A 670 14.14 17.31 -4.52
N PRO A 671 13.38 18.40 -4.77
CA PRO A 671 13.73 19.71 -4.27
C PRO A 671 13.73 19.76 -2.73
N VAL A 672 14.67 20.53 -2.19
CA VAL A 672 14.84 20.76 -0.76
C VAL A 672 14.63 22.24 -0.48
N TYR A 673 13.55 22.54 0.22
CA TYR A 673 13.17 23.90 0.58
C TYR A 673 13.56 24.22 2.03
N VAL A 674 13.88 25.48 2.28
CA VAL A 674 14.15 26.00 3.62
C VAL A 674 13.41 27.31 3.83
N THR A 675 12.88 27.56 5.03
CA THR A 675 12.01 28.72 5.26
C THR A 675 12.73 30.00 5.66
N THR A 676 13.88 29.88 6.30
CA THR A 676 14.71 31.03 6.70
C THR A 676 16.04 31.01 5.94
N PRO A 677 16.58 32.18 5.53
CA PRO A 677 17.76 32.24 4.67
C PRO A 677 19.00 31.56 5.28
N ASP A 678 19.18 31.64 6.60
CA ASP A 678 20.31 30.99 7.30
C ASP A 678 20.40 29.48 7.05
N LEU A 679 19.27 28.82 6.80
CA LEU A 679 19.23 27.38 6.57
C LEU A 679 19.92 26.96 5.26
N LEU A 680 20.09 27.89 4.30
CA LEU A 680 20.86 27.65 3.08
C LEU A 680 22.32 27.31 3.37
N GLU A 681 22.87 27.77 4.50
CA GLU A 681 24.23 27.42 4.90
C GLU A 681 24.40 25.96 5.33
N PHE A 682 23.30 25.28 5.67
CA PHE A 682 23.29 23.93 6.22
C PHE A 682 22.74 22.89 5.23
N VAL A 683 22.14 23.34 4.13
CA VAL A 683 21.50 22.52 3.10
C VAL A 683 22.11 22.85 1.74
N GLU A 684 22.88 21.90 1.22
CA GLU A 684 23.43 22.02 -0.13
C GLU A 684 22.32 22.04 -1.18
N ASN A 685 22.39 23.00 -2.10
CA ASN A 685 21.37 23.26 -3.13
C ASN A 685 19.95 23.46 -2.54
N GLY A 686 19.87 24.01 -1.33
CA GLY A 686 18.60 24.41 -0.73
C GLY A 686 17.95 25.56 -1.51
N ILE A 687 16.63 25.54 -1.57
CA ILE A 687 15.83 26.61 -2.18
C ILE A 687 15.14 27.36 -1.04
N TRP A 688 15.43 28.65 -0.91
CA TRP A 688 14.74 29.46 0.09
C TRP A 688 13.31 29.75 -0.37
N ILE A 689 12.35 29.32 0.45
CA ILE A 689 10.94 29.70 0.32
C ILE A 689 10.63 30.70 1.44
N PRO A 690 10.32 31.96 1.12
CA PRO A 690 10.02 32.95 2.16
C PRO A 690 8.88 32.50 3.06
N LEU A 691 9.02 32.80 4.36
CA LEU A 691 7.91 32.69 5.31
C LEU A 691 6.72 33.51 4.82
N ALA A 692 5.51 33.01 5.01
CA ALA A 692 4.28 33.75 4.73
C ALA A 692 3.63 34.22 6.05
N VAL A 693 3.01 35.41 6.03
CA VAL A 693 2.22 35.96 7.15
C VAL A 693 0.91 36.57 6.65
N ASP A 694 -0.11 36.59 7.51
CA ASP A 694 -1.38 37.27 7.23
C ASP A 694 -1.23 38.79 7.42
N VAL A 695 -0.74 39.46 6.38
CA VAL A 695 -0.43 40.90 6.43
C VAL A 695 -1.65 41.72 6.84
N GLU A 696 -2.82 41.43 6.27
CA GLU A 696 -4.06 42.15 6.57
C GLU A 696 -4.56 41.85 7.99
N GLY A 697 -4.42 40.60 8.45
CA GLY A 697 -4.76 40.20 9.81
C GLY A 697 -3.92 40.91 10.88
N PHE A 698 -2.67 41.28 10.57
CA PHE A 698 -1.76 41.98 11.48
C PHE A 698 -1.72 43.50 11.28
N ALA A 699 -2.22 44.02 10.16
CA ALA A 699 -2.24 45.45 9.88
C ALA A 699 -2.87 46.25 11.06
N SER A 700 -2.21 47.35 11.43
CA SER A 700 -2.62 48.19 12.56
C SER A 700 -2.46 49.65 12.22
N ASN A 701 -3.49 50.44 12.50
CA ASN A 701 -3.44 51.90 12.47
C ASN A 701 -3.12 52.50 13.85
N ARG A 702 -2.79 51.67 14.85
CA ARG A 702 -2.44 52.15 16.18
C ARG A 702 -1.10 52.90 16.12
N PRO A 703 -1.02 54.13 16.66
CA PRO A 703 0.24 54.88 16.65
C PRO A 703 1.36 54.13 17.36
N VAL A 704 2.60 54.27 16.88
CA VAL A 704 3.82 53.70 17.48
C VAL A 704 4.60 54.77 18.23
N LEU A 705 5.03 54.43 19.45
CA LEU A 705 5.87 55.27 20.31
C LEU A 705 5.22 56.64 20.63
N GLU A 706 3.88 56.73 20.64
CA GLU A 706 3.16 57.92 21.12
C GLU A 706 2.97 57.91 22.64
N ARG A 707 2.94 56.73 23.25
CA ARG A 707 2.82 56.59 24.71
C ARG A 707 4.01 57.24 25.41
N GLU A 708 3.78 57.87 26.57
CA GLU A 708 4.87 58.42 27.39
C GLU A 708 5.86 57.31 27.76
N VAL A 709 5.35 56.16 28.22
CA VAL A 709 6.10 54.93 28.46
C VAL A 709 5.68 53.88 27.42
N PRO A 710 6.57 53.47 26.49
CA PRO A 710 6.23 52.52 25.43
C PRO A 710 6.13 51.07 25.93
N VAL A 711 5.30 50.29 25.26
CA VAL A 711 5.10 48.86 25.55
C VAL A 711 6.09 48.03 24.72
N VAL A 712 6.90 47.21 25.40
CA VAL A 712 7.84 46.28 24.77
C VAL A 712 7.34 44.85 24.95
N LEU A 713 7.14 44.13 23.84
CA LEU A 713 6.64 42.76 23.82
C LEU A 713 7.75 41.76 23.49
N HIS A 714 7.85 40.69 24.28
CA HIS A 714 8.66 39.51 23.97
C HIS A 714 7.80 38.25 24.12
N ALA A 715 7.64 37.49 23.02
CA ALA A 715 6.80 36.28 22.97
C ALA A 715 7.54 35.03 22.46
N PRO A 716 8.42 34.41 23.28
CA PRO A 716 9.19 33.27 22.83
C PRO A 716 8.36 31.98 22.83
N SER A 717 8.30 31.31 21.67
CA SER A 717 7.75 29.95 21.55
C SER A 717 8.72 28.88 22.10
N ALA A 718 10.02 29.14 22.08
CA ALA A 718 11.07 28.31 22.66
C ALA A 718 12.13 29.19 23.34
N SER A 719 11.98 29.43 24.65
CA SER A 719 12.77 30.40 25.42
C SER A 719 14.30 30.19 25.33
N ALA A 720 14.76 28.94 25.27
CA ALA A 720 16.17 28.60 25.18
C ALA A 720 16.81 28.99 23.84
N LEU A 721 16.08 28.82 22.73
CA LEU A 721 16.61 29.11 21.38
C LEU A 721 16.45 30.58 20.99
N LYS A 722 15.45 31.26 21.55
CA LYS A 722 15.14 32.67 21.24
C LYS A 722 15.93 33.69 22.08
N GLY A 723 16.64 33.23 23.11
CA GLY A 723 17.51 34.09 23.93
C GLY A 723 16.82 34.80 25.09
N SER A 724 15.70 34.29 25.59
CA SER A 724 14.97 34.94 26.69
C SER A 724 15.81 35.11 27.96
N ALA A 725 16.78 34.24 28.20
CA ALA A 725 17.74 34.38 29.31
C ALA A 725 18.59 35.67 29.24
N TYR A 726 18.73 36.27 28.04
CA TYR A 726 19.41 37.54 27.81
C TYR A 726 18.43 38.71 27.70
N VAL A 727 17.24 38.48 27.14
CA VAL A 727 16.20 39.50 26.95
C VAL A 727 15.49 39.85 28.26
N ASP A 728 15.03 38.84 29.01
CA ASP A 728 14.19 39.03 30.19
C ASP A 728 14.88 39.92 31.26
N PRO A 729 16.16 39.73 31.61
CA PRO A 729 16.83 40.59 32.60
C PRO A 729 16.94 42.06 32.16
N VAL A 730 17.24 42.30 30.87
CA VAL A 730 17.40 43.64 30.31
C VAL A 730 16.07 44.38 30.31
N LEU A 731 15.00 43.77 29.80
CA LEU A 731 13.70 44.42 29.74
C LEU A 731 13.08 44.65 31.12
N THR A 732 13.35 43.75 32.08
CA THR A 732 12.92 43.93 33.49
C THR A 732 13.64 45.10 34.15
N ASP A 733 14.93 45.30 33.90
CA ASP A 733 15.69 46.45 34.41
C ASP A 733 15.14 47.78 33.83
N LEU A 734 14.90 47.81 32.53
CA LEU A 734 14.35 48.99 31.85
C LEU A 734 12.94 49.35 32.34
N GLU A 735 12.10 48.34 32.63
CA GLU A 735 10.79 48.55 33.26
C GLU A 735 10.94 49.08 34.70
N ALA A 736 11.85 48.53 35.51
CA ALA A 736 12.10 49.00 36.87
C ALA A 736 12.60 50.46 36.90
N ARG A 737 13.31 50.89 35.86
CA ARG A 737 13.73 52.29 35.63
C ARG A 737 12.61 53.20 35.10
N GLY A 738 11.42 52.65 34.81
CA GLY A 738 10.27 53.39 34.30
C GLY A 738 10.39 53.80 32.82
N LEU A 739 11.30 53.20 32.07
CA LEU A 739 11.54 53.56 30.67
C LEU A 739 10.61 52.84 29.69
N ILE A 740 10.14 51.66 30.06
CA ILE A 740 9.24 50.82 29.25
C ILE A 740 8.21 50.13 30.14
N THR A 741 7.16 49.60 29.52
CA THR A 741 6.29 48.56 30.12
C THR A 741 6.62 47.23 29.45
N TYR A 742 7.08 46.25 30.22
CA TYR A 742 7.50 44.97 29.68
C TYR A 742 6.35 43.96 29.67
N GLN A 743 6.00 43.45 28.49
CA GLN A 743 5.04 42.38 28.31
C GLN A 743 5.73 41.09 27.87
N ARG A 744 5.79 40.12 28.77
CA ARG A 744 6.32 38.78 28.51
C ARG A 744 5.18 37.79 28.29
N VAL A 745 5.03 37.30 27.07
CA VAL A 745 3.90 36.45 26.66
C VAL A 745 4.38 35.05 26.28
N GLN A 746 3.65 34.00 26.65
CA GLN A 746 3.96 32.63 26.23
C GLN A 746 2.72 31.74 26.29
N GLY A 747 2.56 30.88 25.27
CA GLY A 747 1.49 29.88 25.24
C GLY A 747 0.08 30.43 25.04
N VAL A 748 -0.07 31.66 24.53
CA VAL A 748 -1.37 32.24 24.16
C VAL A 748 -1.79 31.82 22.75
N PRO A 749 -3.10 31.74 22.45
CA PRO A 749 -3.60 31.52 21.10
C PRO A 749 -3.08 32.58 20.11
N HIS A 750 -2.86 32.18 18.85
CA HIS A 750 -2.26 33.05 17.84
C HIS A 750 -3.06 34.35 17.58
N ALA A 751 -4.39 34.26 17.58
CA ALA A 751 -5.26 35.43 17.42
C ALA A 751 -5.14 36.44 18.59
N GLU A 752 -4.93 35.97 19.82
CA GLU A 752 -4.70 36.83 20.98
C GLU A 752 -3.31 37.47 20.90
N LEU A 753 -2.28 36.70 20.52
CA LEU A 753 -0.94 37.21 20.27
C LEU A 753 -0.96 38.34 19.23
N ALA A 754 -1.74 38.18 18.16
CA ALA A 754 -1.87 39.21 17.12
C ALA A 754 -2.38 40.55 17.68
N GLU A 755 -3.37 40.54 18.56
CA GLU A 755 -3.87 41.77 19.20
C GLU A 755 -2.85 42.38 20.17
N MET A 756 -2.07 41.57 20.88
CA MET A 756 -0.97 42.05 21.73
C MET A 756 0.16 42.68 20.90
N VAL A 757 0.51 42.07 19.76
CA VAL A 757 1.50 42.62 18.82
C VAL A 757 1.03 43.97 18.28
N LYS A 758 -0.23 44.10 17.86
CA LYS A 758 -0.80 45.37 17.39
C LYS A 758 -0.79 46.47 18.44
N ASP A 759 -0.90 46.10 19.72
CA ASP A 759 -0.90 47.05 20.84
C ASP A 759 0.50 47.50 21.28
N ALA A 760 1.52 46.66 21.06
CA ALA A 760 2.90 46.95 21.41
C ALA A 760 3.45 48.15 20.62
N ASP A 761 4.52 48.75 21.15
CA ASP A 761 5.31 49.77 20.45
C ASP A 761 6.59 49.15 19.86
N ILE A 762 7.25 48.31 20.65
CA ILE A 762 8.48 47.59 20.29
C ILE A 762 8.27 46.09 20.50
N VAL A 763 8.74 45.26 19.56
CA VAL A 763 8.72 43.80 19.66
C VAL A 763 10.14 43.27 19.57
N VAL A 764 10.55 42.47 20.56
CA VAL A 764 11.87 41.84 20.60
C VAL A 764 11.75 40.37 20.20
N ASP A 765 12.41 39.96 19.11
CA ASP A 765 12.48 38.56 18.64
C ASP A 765 13.93 38.13 18.37
N GLN A 766 14.17 36.82 18.45
CA GLN A 766 15.41 36.10 18.08
C GLN A 766 16.75 36.86 18.24
N MET A 767 17.39 36.74 19.41
CA MET A 767 18.70 37.35 19.69
C MET A 767 19.91 36.43 19.45
N LEU A 768 19.69 35.11 19.29
CA LEU A 768 20.78 34.11 19.32
C LEU A 768 21.04 33.41 17.98
N LEU A 769 20.00 33.19 17.17
CA LEU A 769 20.09 32.40 15.95
C LEU A 769 20.65 33.18 14.75
N GLY A 770 20.78 34.50 14.87
CA GLY A 770 21.30 35.36 13.79
C GLY A 770 20.40 35.43 12.56
N SER A 771 19.10 35.14 12.71
CA SER A 771 18.11 35.11 11.63
C SER A 771 16.75 35.57 12.18
N TYR A 772 15.80 35.87 11.31
CA TYR A 772 14.45 36.28 11.68
C TYR A 772 13.45 35.15 11.44
N GLY A 773 12.35 35.16 12.19
CA GLY A 773 11.28 34.18 12.06
C GLY A 773 9.91 34.81 11.80
N VAL A 774 8.88 33.97 11.91
CA VAL A 774 7.48 34.38 11.69
C VAL A 774 7.07 35.52 12.62
N PHE A 775 7.47 35.48 13.89
CA PHE A 775 7.06 36.50 14.87
C PHE A 775 7.64 37.89 14.54
N ALA A 776 8.89 37.97 14.09
CA ALA A 776 9.46 39.22 13.57
C ALA A 776 8.70 39.73 12.33
N CYS A 777 8.31 38.83 11.41
CA CYS A 777 7.52 39.21 10.23
C CYS A 777 6.12 39.72 10.62
N GLU A 778 5.47 39.11 11.61
CA GLU A 778 4.18 39.55 12.16
C GLU A 778 4.26 40.93 12.83
N ALA A 779 5.33 41.19 13.58
CA ALA A 779 5.57 42.49 14.20
C ALA A 779 5.80 43.60 13.16
N MET A 780 6.59 43.31 12.12
CA MET A 780 6.79 44.21 10.99
C MET A 780 5.49 44.43 10.21
N ALA A 781 4.65 43.40 10.02
CA ALA A 781 3.35 43.52 9.37
C ALA A 781 2.41 44.47 10.12
N ALA A 782 2.45 44.42 11.45
CA ALA A 782 1.70 45.32 12.33
C ALA A 782 2.30 46.73 12.41
N GLY A 783 3.41 47.00 11.72
CA GLY A 783 4.11 48.29 11.76
C GLY A 783 4.63 48.61 13.15
N ARG A 784 5.20 47.61 13.85
CA ARG A 784 5.86 47.79 15.15
C ARG A 784 7.37 47.87 14.99
N VAL A 785 8.06 48.54 15.91
CA VAL A 785 9.53 48.55 15.92
C VAL A 785 10.01 47.14 16.27
N THR A 786 10.54 46.42 15.29
CA THR A 786 11.01 45.05 15.49
C THR A 786 12.51 45.07 15.81
N VAL A 787 12.91 44.42 16.89
CA VAL A 787 14.28 44.36 17.39
C VAL A 787 14.77 42.92 17.40
N GLY A 788 15.97 42.66 16.90
CA GLY A 788 16.56 41.33 16.86
C GLY A 788 17.99 41.31 16.33
N HIS A 789 18.62 40.14 16.36
CA HIS A 789 19.99 39.95 15.88
C HIS A 789 20.01 39.23 14.52
N ILE A 790 20.57 39.88 13.49
CA ILE A 790 20.71 39.31 12.15
C ILE A 790 22.19 39.24 11.78
N ALA A 791 22.69 38.01 11.63
CA ALA A 791 24.11 37.78 11.32
C ALA A 791 24.45 38.20 9.89
N ASP A 792 25.69 38.65 9.68
CA ASP A 792 26.17 39.14 8.37
C ASP A 792 25.91 38.15 7.21
N PRO A 793 26.18 36.83 7.34
CA PRO A 793 25.91 35.87 6.26
C PRO A 793 24.43 35.80 5.87
N VAL A 794 23.51 36.09 6.81
CA VAL A 794 22.08 36.11 6.54
C VAL A 794 21.70 37.40 5.80
N ARG A 795 22.31 38.54 6.16
CA ARG A 795 22.08 39.83 5.49
C ARG A 795 22.47 39.76 4.01
N ASP A 796 23.59 39.11 3.71
CA ASP A 796 24.09 38.93 2.34
C ASP A 796 23.14 38.11 1.43
N LEU A 797 22.25 37.32 2.03
CA LEU A 797 21.28 36.48 1.31
C LEU A 797 19.94 37.21 1.04
N LEU A 798 19.72 38.38 1.63
CA LEU A 798 18.45 39.09 1.51
C LEU A 798 18.40 40.00 0.28
N PRO A 799 17.24 40.07 -0.41
CA PRO A 799 17.11 40.89 -1.62
C PRO A 799 16.99 42.39 -1.33
N THR A 800 16.61 42.76 -0.10
CA THR A 800 16.37 44.14 0.33
C THR A 800 16.78 44.32 1.78
N ASP A 801 17.03 45.57 2.19
CA ASP A 801 17.34 45.89 3.59
C ASP A 801 16.19 45.49 4.52
N LEU A 802 16.52 44.71 5.55
CA LEU A 802 15.57 44.21 6.55
C LEU A 802 15.28 45.29 7.60
N PRO A 803 14.02 45.77 7.76
CA PRO A 803 13.65 46.84 8.69
C PRO A 803 13.54 46.33 10.14
N ILE A 804 14.61 45.73 10.64
CA ILE A 804 14.79 45.32 12.03
C ILE A 804 15.88 46.19 12.64
N ALA A 805 15.59 46.74 13.82
CA ALA A 805 16.59 47.40 14.65
C ALA A 805 17.55 46.34 15.19
N GLU A 806 18.78 46.34 14.68
CA GLU A 806 19.81 45.40 15.08
C GLU A 806 20.15 45.58 16.56
N ALA A 807 20.07 44.47 17.30
CA ALA A 807 20.52 44.37 18.68
C ALA A 807 21.13 42.98 18.91
N THR A 808 22.20 42.93 19.69
CA THR A 808 22.85 41.70 20.16
C THR A 808 22.56 41.49 21.65
N PRO A 809 22.87 40.30 22.20
CA PRO A 809 22.80 40.09 23.65
C PRO A 809 23.66 41.07 24.47
N ASP A 810 24.68 41.69 23.88
CA ASP A 810 25.63 42.56 24.58
C ASP A 810 25.13 44.03 24.67
N ASP A 811 24.29 44.49 23.74
CA ASP A 811 23.90 45.92 23.59
C ASP A 811 22.39 46.17 23.55
N LEU A 812 21.56 45.15 23.82
CA LEU A 812 20.09 45.28 23.80
C LEU A 812 19.56 46.45 24.65
N SER A 813 20.12 46.69 25.83
CA SER A 813 19.71 47.82 26.69
C SER A 813 19.92 49.16 25.98
N GLU A 814 21.10 49.37 25.41
CA GLU A 814 21.48 50.60 24.72
C GLU A 814 20.60 50.83 23.48
N VAL A 815 20.28 49.75 22.74
CA VAL A 815 19.41 49.82 21.57
C VAL A 815 17.99 50.22 21.97
N ILE A 816 17.40 49.59 22.99
CA ILE A 816 16.04 49.95 23.45
C ILE A 816 16.01 51.38 23.98
N GLU A 817 16.98 51.79 24.79
CA GLU A 817 17.08 53.17 25.30
C GLU A 817 17.19 54.18 24.16
N ARG A 818 17.99 53.90 23.14
CA ARG A 818 18.09 54.72 21.92
C ARG A 818 16.75 54.80 21.19
N LEU A 819 16.04 53.69 21.01
CA LEU A 819 14.73 53.68 20.33
C LEU A 819 13.67 54.50 21.10
N VAL A 820 13.73 54.49 22.44
CA VAL A 820 12.84 55.30 23.29
C VAL A 820 13.19 56.78 23.25
N ALA A 821 14.48 57.12 23.18
CA ALA A 821 14.97 58.50 23.09
C ALA A 821 14.79 59.11 21.70
N GLU A 822 15.03 58.35 20.64
CA GLU A 822 15.04 58.78 19.23
C GLU A 822 13.78 58.30 18.48
N ARG A 823 12.61 58.65 19.01
CA ARG A 823 11.31 58.11 18.55
C ARG A 823 11.03 58.29 17.05
N ASP A 824 11.44 59.41 16.46
CA ASP A 824 11.22 59.65 15.04
C ASP A 824 12.05 58.72 14.14
N SER A 825 13.26 58.34 14.58
CA SER A 825 14.08 57.35 13.89
C SER A 825 13.47 55.95 14.02
N ALA A 826 13.04 55.59 15.24
CA ALA A 826 12.38 54.31 15.50
C ALA A 826 11.06 54.15 14.72
N ARG A 827 10.26 55.22 14.60
CA ARG A 827 9.03 55.22 13.78
C ARG A 827 9.31 54.97 12.30
N LYS A 828 10.40 55.49 11.74
CA LYS A 828 10.79 55.18 10.34
C LYS A 828 11.06 53.68 10.14
N ILE A 829 11.65 53.01 11.13
CA ILE A 829 11.88 51.55 11.08
C ILE A 829 10.52 50.83 11.09
N ALA A 830 9.62 51.22 11.99
CA ALA A 830 8.28 50.65 12.07
C ALA A 830 7.46 50.88 10.77
N ASP A 831 7.54 52.07 10.17
CA ASP A 831 6.84 52.42 8.92
C ASP A 831 7.35 51.63 7.70
N ALA A 832 8.62 51.23 7.69
CA ALA A 832 9.20 50.41 6.63
C ALA A 832 8.77 48.94 6.69
N GLY A 833 8.44 48.43 7.89
CA GLY A 833 8.07 47.04 8.15
C GLY A 833 6.93 46.50 7.26
N PRO A 834 5.75 47.14 7.22
CA PRO A 834 4.62 46.64 6.44
C PRO A 834 4.90 46.58 4.93
N GLY A 835 5.74 47.47 4.40
CA GLY A 835 6.16 47.44 3.00
C GLY A 835 7.04 46.22 2.69
N TYR A 836 8.06 45.98 3.53
CA TYR A 836 8.96 44.84 3.42
C TYR A 836 8.20 43.50 3.50
N VAL A 837 7.29 43.38 4.45
CA VAL A 837 6.50 42.15 4.61
C VAL A 837 5.57 41.92 3.43
N ARG A 838 4.95 42.97 2.86
CA ARG A 838 4.13 42.82 1.66
C ARG A 838 4.93 42.34 0.44
N ASP A 839 6.17 42.82 0.27
CA ASP A 839 6.98 42.45 -0.89
C ASP A 839 7.54 41.02 -0.79
N LEU A 840 7.89 40.56 0.42
CA LEU A 840 8.62 39.29 0.59
C LEU A 840 7.83 38.19 1.30
N HIS A 841 6.86 38.53 2.15
CA HIS A 841 6.26 37.63 3.14
C HIS A 841 4.72 37.58 3.10
N ASP A 842 4.05 38.16 2.09
CA ASP A 842 2.60 38.04 1.89
C ASP A 842 2.16 36.73 1.17
N GLY A 843 3.15 35.90 0.84
CA GLY A 843 3.01 34.63 0.13
C GLY A 843 3.36 34.67 -1.36
N HIS A 844 3.38 35.84 -2.02
CA HIS A 844 3.60 35.93 -3.47
C HIS A 844 4.96 35.36 -3.88
N ARG A 845 6.03 35.76 -3.18
CA ARG A 845 7.38 35.20 -3.42
C ARG A 845 7.46 33.70 -3.14
N SER A 846 6.73 33.22 -2.13
CA SER A 846 6.67 31.78 -1.85
C SER A 846 5.99 31.03 -3.00
N VAL A 847 4.98 31.61 -3.65
CA VAL A 847 4.33 31.05 -4.85
C VAL A 847 5.30 31.01 -6.01
N GLU A 848 6.03 32.09 -6.30
CA GLU A 848 7.06 32.14 -7.36
C GLU A 848 8.08 31.01 -7.22
N VAL A 849 8.50 30.71 -5.98
CA VAL A 849 9.45 29.64 -5.66
C VAL A 849 8.85 28.23 -5.82
N LEU A 850 7.55 28.07 -5.52
CA LEU A 850 6.85 26.77 -5.64
C LEU A 850 6.39 26.48 -7.08
N LEU A 851 6.22 27.50 -7.92
CA LEU A 851 5.69 27.35 -9.29
C LEU A 851 6.49 26.36 -10.15
N PRO A 852 7.84 26.39 -10.22
CA PRO A 852 8.61 25.42 -11.00
C PRO A 852 8.37 23.97 -10.55
N PHE A 853 8.19 23.74 -9.24
CA PHE A 853 7.86 22.42 -8.72
C PHE A 853 6.47 21.96 -9.17
N LEU A 854 5.47 22.84 -9.05
CA LEU A 854 4.09 22.57 -9.46
C LEU A 854 3.93 22.36 -10.97
N LYS A 855 4.80 22.98 -11.77
CA LYS A 855 4.84 22.84 -13.24
C LYS A 855 5.72 21.69 -13.74
N ASN A 856 6.37 20.94 -12.85
CA ASN A 856 7.35 19.90 -13.20
C ASN A 856 8.59 20.42 -13.97
N GLU A 857 8.98 21.67 -13.76
CA GLU A 857 10.12 22.32 -14.43
C GLU A 857 11.45 22.11 -13.67
N LEU A 858 11.40 21.58 -12.45
CA LEU A 858 12.59 21.17 -11.68
C LEU A 858 13.08 19.81 -12.19
N GLY A 859 14.20 19.80 -12.92
CA GLY A 859 14.85 18.58 -13.40
C GLY A 859 15.48 17.74 -12.29
N PRO A 860 15.77 16.45 -12.53
CA PRO A 860 16.53 15.62 -11.59
C PRO A 860 17.92 16.23 -11.37
N ARG A 861 18.44 16.11 -10.14
CA ARG A 861 19.81 16.53 -9.81
C ARG A 861 20.79 15.85 -10.77
N LEU A 862 21.49 16.63 -11.59
CA LEU A 862 22.68 16.15 -12.28
C LEU A 862 23.70 15.75 -11.20
N SER A 863 24.28 14.56 -11.32
CA SER A 863 25.31 14.13 -10.38
C SER A 863 26.54 15.03 -10.52
N ALA A 864 27.28 15.23 -9.43
CA ALA A 864 28.49 16.06 -9.43
C ALA A 864 29.54 15.60 -10.46
N ASP A 865 29.45 14.36 -10.97
CA ASP A 865 30.34 13.80 -11.99
C ASP A 865 30.08 14.35 -13.41
N GLU A 866 28.90 14.92 -13.71
CA GLU A 866 28.61 15.47 -15.05
C GLU A 866 29.02 16.94 -15.20
N THR A 867 29.21 17.67 -14.09
CA THR A 867 29.65 19.08 -14.13
C THR A 867 31.14 19.24 -14.48
N GLU A 868 31.97 18.21 -14.34
CA GLU A 868 33.39 18.24 -14.76
C GLU A 868 33.60 17.90 -16.24
N ALA A 869 32.60 17.35 -16.94
CA ALA A 869 32.72 16.98 -18.35
C ALA A 869 32.36 18.12 -19.33
N GLY A 870 31.72 19.20 -18.85
CA GLY A 870 31.26 20.34 -19.66
C GLY A 870 32.25 21.50 -19.80
N GLY A 871 33.43 21.42 -19.18
CA GLY A 871 34.47 22.46 -19.20
C GLY A 871 35.73 22.01 -19.94
N LYS A 872 35.67 21.84 -21.26
CA LYS A 872 36.85 21.85 -22.15
C LYS A 872 36.55 22.58 -23.45
#